data_AF-A0A3D0YK50-F1
#
_entry.id   AF-A0A3D0YK50-F1
#
_cell.length_a   1.000
_cell.length_b   1.000
_cell.length_c   1.000
_cell.angle_alpha   90.00
_cell.angle_beta   90.00
_cell.angle_gamma   90.00
#
_symmetry.space_group_name_H-M   'P 1'
#
loop_
_entity.id
_entity.type
_entity.pdbx_description
1 polymer ?
#
loop_
_entity_poly.entity_id
_entity_poly.type
_entity_poly.pdbx_seq_one_letter_code
_entity_poly.pdbx_strand_id
1 'polypeptide(L)'
;MTDLKKIRVYLLRSEPDNNLLHCVTKDIPRNEITIKYKTTAGNSDVVGSMEVFREGAQLNLIDCITDKEGFVIPQYIILEPDYLIDASAMAECFQDYAISPLHYFRNRLEEKENRSYLLLGNLANFFLDELVFADDPAEVSFGDVFLHSFRQSPFEYASCQDIRSDSDFRAFMLKAKDQFEQIRRVILEDFPKQGIDIHHCTLEPSFFSEKFGFQGRLDLLHMPSYSVEAKIVELKSGRLPFPAYDSNKVALNHAVQATVYKMMVEGVFGKDLHRTEAAILYSAGNKPGENLRYPVEDSELKRRIIHVRNQIVAIEQSIIHGDNNQVEKLFEMLFRSVSPSQKVPGFYLRKIEYLRTILSQCTDLEKTWFYRYIRFISGELSLQKLGNNDTTSPNGLASLWNSSFDERSASLDVLFSLSIVEIDDSGNERTIIFARDENDHGVVNFREGDICIVYPRSDVNDTVLNRQILKGTLVRMTKKLVEVRFRYKQKNRQFYADHPLWAIEHDTLDSAFNNMFKGIFSFLTASKQKRETLLGQKAPGVKIPDKKQKSVPPGDIIDKVMDSEDYFLIVGPPGTGKTSIYARRLIEEYYNRPDTNILVLAYTNRAVDELCDAINAAFGCSDGSCDTYIRVGSELSCAMQYRHRLLQRISEKANSRESLRGEIHRTRIYVSTLASITGRMELFTLKHFHVAIIDEASQILEPQIIGLLPRFDKFVMIGDHNQLATIVLQDPLLSETGESLLREAGILNCRDSLFERLLRQCSEKGWQHAYAQLTLQGRMHEDIARFPATWFYSGGLLPASEWQSSEWNLTCTSDHLMERCVATERTVFFSTEKINQTSSSSKLNETEATVIVELLLSIRKIYEENGIQFDPDSVGIIAPYRNQIALIRHKLSESDLQDSEKIMIDTVERFQGSQRDVIILSFCVNNPGQLDYLTNLNPDGTVDRKLNVAITRARQQLFLIGNAGILQSHPVYATLLHHYRDRMIELEAGY
;
A
#
# COMPACT_ATOMS: atom_id res chain seq x y z
N MET A 1 -47.42 -3.72 -5.24
CA MET A 1 -46.23 -2.93 -4.89
C MET A 1 -45.07 -3.91 -4.88
N THR A 2 -44.19 -3.84 -5.88
CA THR A 2 -42.98 -4.66 -5.92
C THR A 2 -41.93 -4.01 -5.02
N ASP A 3 -41.63 -4.67 -3.91
CA ASP A 3 -40.69 -4.19 -2.90
C ASP A 3 -39.25 -4.42 -3.40
N LEU A 4 -38.66 -3.41 -4.06
CA LEU A 4 -37.29 -3.47 -4.52
C LEU A 4 -36.36 -3.07 -3.35
N LYS A 5 -35.66 -4.06 -2.76
CA LYS A 5 -34.75 -3.87 -1.60
C LYS A 5 -33.58 -2.91 -1.85
N LYS A 6 -33.17 -2.73 -3.11
CA LYS A 6 -32.09 -1.80 -3.55
C LYS A 6 -32.27 -1.48 -5.03
N ILE A 7 -32.13 -0.22 -5.43
CA ILE A 7 -32.07 0.22 -6.83
C ILE A 7 -30.80 1.05 -7.02
N ARG A 8 -29.98 0.73 -8.02
CA ARG A 8 -28.76 1.48 -8.34
C ARG A 8 -29.01 2.40 -9.53
N VAL A 9 -28.67 3.67 -9.38
CA VAL A 9 -28.97 4.73 -10.37
C VAL A 9 -27.80 5.69 -10.55
N TYR A 10 -27.80 6.38 -11.69
CA TYR A 10 -26.95 7.54 -11.94
C TYR A 10 -27.78 8.82 -11.87
N LEU A 11 -27.29 9.82 -11.15
CA LEU A 11 -27.92 11.13 -11.04
C LEU A 11 -27.70 11.93 -12.31
N LEU A 12 -28.78 12.22 -13.03
CA LEU A 12 -28.75 13.06 -14.23
C LEU A 12 -28.86 14.53 -13.87
N ARG A 13 -29.78 14.86 -12.96
CA ARG A 13 -30.07 16.24 -12.57
C ARG A 13 -30.63 16.30 -11.15
N SER A 14 -30.22 17.31 -10.39
CA SER A 14 -30.71 17.61 -9.04
C SER A 14 -31.64 18.83 -9.06
N GLU A 15 -32.75 18.77 -8.33
CA GLU A 15 -33.63 19.91 -8.04
C GLU A 15 -33.80 20.06 -6.51
N PRO A 16 -32.83 20.69 -5.83
CA PRO A 16 -32.81 20.79 -4.37
C PRO A 16 -34.05 21.50 -3.79
N ASP A 17 -34.53 22.56 -4.46
CA ASP A 17 -35.68 23.36 -4.01
C ASP A 17 -36.98 22.55 -3.92
N ASN A 18 -37.11 21.52 -4.78
CA ASN A 18 -38.26 20.61 -4.82
C ASN A 18 -38.00 19.27 -4.10
N ASN A 19 -36.78 19.06 -3.59
CA ASN A 19 -36.27 17.78 -3.10
C ASN A 19 -36.47 16.63 -4.12
N LEU A 20 -36.17 16.91 -5.39
CA LEU A 20 -36.26 15.92 -6.48
C LEU A 20 -34.87 15.60 -7.04
N LEU A 21 -34.65 14.35 -7.39
CA LEU A 21 -33.48 13.88 -8.13
C LEU A 21 -33.97 13.12 -9.36
N HIS A 22 -33.51 13.52 -10.54
CA HIS A 22 -33.80 12.84 -11.80
C HIS A 22 -32.65 11.90 -12.11
N CYS A 23 -32.95 10.62 -12.20
CA CYS A 23 -31.94 9.57 -12.28
C CYS A 23 -32.25 8.57 -13.39
N VAL A 24 -31.24 7.82 -13.81
CA VAL A 24 -31.39 6.68 -14.71
C VAL A 24 -30.95 5.40 -14.02
N THR A 25 -31.70 4.31 -14.17
CA THR A 25 -31.32 3.01 -13.63
C THR A 25 -30.04 2.49 -14.29
N LYS A 26 -29.17 1.83 -13.51
CA LYS A 26 -27.99 1.16 -14.06
C LYS A 26 -28.37 -0.08 -14.88
N ASP A 27 -29.45 -0.76 -14.49
CA ASP A 27 -29.96 -1.96 -15.17
C ASP A 27 -30.47 -1.69 -16.58
N ILE A 28 -30.40 -2.70 -17.46
CA ILE A 28 -30.87 -2.65 -18.85
C ILE A 28 -32.27 -3.31 -18.92
N PRO A 29 -33.29 -2.65 -19.52
CA PRO A 29 -33.25 -1.33 -20.14
C PRO A 29 -33.12 -0.20 -19.11
N ARG A 30 -32.31 0.80 -19.46
CA ARG A 30 -32.12 2.00 -18.64
C ARG A 30 -33.42 2.79 -18.61
N ASN A 31 -34.01 2.95 -17.43
CA ASN A 31 -35.25 3.69 -17.23
C ASN A 31 -34.95 4.98 -16.46
N GLU A 32 -35.56 6.09 -16.91
CA GLU A 32 -35.56 7.32 -16.13
C GLU A 32 -36.54 7.20 -14.97
N ILE A 33 -36.10 7.59 -13.78
CA ILE A 33 -36.92 7.64 -12.58
C ILE A 33 -36.70 8.98 -11.88
N THR A 34 -37.78 9.53 -11.32
CA THR A 34 -37.69 10.71 -10.46
C THR A 34 -37.85 10.29 -9.01
N ILE A 35 -36.87 10.69 -8.21
CA ILE A 35 -36.75 10.35 -6.79
C ILE A 35 -37.13 11.56 -5.97
N LYS A 36 -38.01 11.35 -4.99
CA LYS A 36 -38.40 12.37 -4.02
C LYS A 36 -37.79 12.03 -2.67
N TYR A 37 -36.98 12.94 -2.13
CA TYR A 37 -36.26 12.73 -0.88
C TYR A 37 -36.70 13.70 0.20
N LYS A 38 -36.44 13.37 1.46
CA LYS A 38 -36.67 14.26 2.61
C LYS A 38 -35.36 14.89 3.02
N THR A 39 -35.31 16.21 3.08
CA THR A 39 -34.22 16.95 3.73
C THR A 39 -34.33 16.73 5.24
N THR A 40 -33.30 16.15 5.86
CA THR A 40 -33.18 16.07 7.31
C THR A 40 -32.82 17.46 7.85
N ALA A 41 -33.82 18.34 7.96
CA ALA A 41 -33.66 19.61 8.67
C ALA A 41 -33.62 19.34 10.18
N GLY A 42 -32.45 19.48 10.81
CA GLY A 42 -32.28 19.20 12.24
C GLY A 42 -31.03 19.82 12.87
N ASN A 43 -31.13 21.11 13.24
CA ASN A 43 -30.32 21.87 14.20
C ASN A 43 -28.78 21.91 14.07
N SER A 44 -28.28 23.11 13.76
CA SER A 44 -26.87 23.56 13.89
C SER A 44 -25.83 22.92 12.96
N ASP A 45 -26.21 22.60 11.72
CA ASP A 45 -25.25 22.15 10.71
C ASP A 45 -24.27 23.26 10.33
N VAL A 46 -23.07 23.22 10.92
CA VAL A 46 -21.90 24.02 10.50
C VAL A 46 -21.57 23.78 9.02
N VAL A 47 -22.03 22.66 8.46
CA VAL A 47 -21.83 22.26 7.06
C VAL A 47 -22.77 23.00 6.09
N GLY A 48 -23.86 23.62 6.56
CA GLY A 48 -24.73 24.47 5.74
C GLY A 48 -25.33 23.79 4.49
N SER A 49 -25.98 24.57 3.63
CA SER A 49 -26.69 24.18 2.39
C SER A 49 -25.80 23.60 1.27
N MET A 50 -24.79 22.80 1.61
CA MET A 50 -23.91 22.17 0.65
C MET A 50 -24.71 21.18 -0.20
N GLU A 51 -24.61 21.30 -1.52
CA GLU A 51 -25.25 20.36 -2.44
C GLU A 51 -24.56 19.00 -2.33
N VAL A 52 -25.22 18.05 -1.68
CA VAL A 52 -24.71 16.70 -1.45
C VAL A 52 -24.74 15.88 -2.74
N PHE A 53 -25.75 16.10 -3.58
CA PHE A 53 -26.04 15.30 -4.77
C PHE A 53 -25.61 16.03 -6.03
N ARG A 54 -24.49 15.62 -6.62
CA ARG A 54 -23.93 16.20 -7.85
C ARG A 54 -24.31 15.37 -9.07
N GLU A 55 -24.60 16.02 -10.19
CA GLU A 55 -24.82 15.36 -11.48
C GLU A 55 -23.65 14.43 -11.85
N GLY A 56 -23.98 13.27 -12.43
CA GLY A 56 -23.04 12.20 -12.72
C GLY A 56 -22.79 11.23 -11.56
N ALA A 57 -23.17 11.59 -10.33
CA ALA A 57 -22.93 10.74 -9.17
C ALA A 57 -23.75 9.45 -9.20
N GLN A 58 -23.17 8.39 -8.66
CA GLN A 58 -23.84 7.11 -8.51
C GLN A 58 -24.58 7.02 -7.18
N LEU A 59 -25.82 6.52 -7.18
CA LEU A 59 -26.64 6.40 -5.97
C LEU A 59 -27.16 4.97 -5.78
N ASN A 60 -27.19 4.51 -4.52
CA ASN A 60 -28.02 3.38 -4.11
C ASN A 60 -29.27 3.90 -3.38
N LEU A 61 -30.43 3.48 -3.86
CA LEU A 61 -31.74 3.75 -3.25
C LEU A 61 -32.17 2.51 -2.49
N ILE A 62 -32.35 2.62 -1.19
CA ILE A 62 -32.64 1.48 -0.30
C ILE A 62 -34.07 1.56 0.21
N ASP A 63 -34.75 0.41 0.21
CA ASP A 63 -36.13 0.21 0.69
C ASP A 63 -37.09 1.27 0.13
N CYS A 64 -37.31 1.19 -1.19
CA CYS A 64 -38.05 2.20 -1.95
C CYS A 64 -39.55 1.91 -2.00
N ILE A 65 -40.35 2.97 -1.83
CA ILE A 65 -41.80 2.97 -2.08
C ILE A 65 -42.13 3.95 -3.20
N THR A 66 -43.01 3.55 -4.12
CA THR A 66 -43.52 4.44 -5.17
C THR A 66 -44.79 5.11 -4.68
N ASP A 67 -44.85 6.44 -4.78
CA ASP A 67 -46.06 7.19 -4.43
C ASP A 67 -47.11 7.17 -5.57
N LYS A 68 -48.23 7.84 -5.34
CA LYS A 68 -49.35 7.89 -6.30
C LYS A 68 -49.04 8.69 -7.57
N GLU A 69 -48.03 9.57 -7.52
CA GLU A 69 -47.59 10.41 -8.63
C GLU A 69 -46.50 9.73 -9.47
N GLY A 70 -46.06 8.54 -9.04
CA GLY A 70 -45.01 7.76 -9.71
C GLY A 70 -43.60 8.07 -9.21
N PHE A 71 -43.44 8.92 -8.19
CA PHE A 71 -42.13 9.22 -7.62
C PHE A 71 -41.63 8.07 -6.75
N VAL A 72 -40.33 7.78 -6.87
CA VAL A 72 -39.66 6.80 -6.02
C VAL A 72 -39.21 7.50 -4.73
N ILE A 73 -39.67 7.00 -3.58
CA ILE A 73 -39.33 7.51 -2.25
C ILE A 73 -38.49 6.45 -1.52
N PRO A 74 -37.16 6.61 -1.49
CA PRO A 74 -36.28 5.70 -0.77
C PRO A 74 -36.30 5.97 0.73
N GLN A 75 -36.11 4.92 1.54
CA GLN A 75 -35.83 5.08 2.96
C GLN A 75 -34.44 5.68 3.18
N TYR A 76 -33.46 5.24 2.38
CA TYR A 76 -32.08 5.76 2.41
C TYR A 76 -31.55 5.98 0.99
N ILE A 77 -30.80 7.06 0.81
CA ILE A 77 -30.04 7.35 -0.41
C ILE A 77 -28.57 7.30 -0.02
N ILE A 78 -27.76 6.51 -0.71
CA ILE A 78 -26.31 6.39 -0.49
C ILE A 78 -25.60 6.99 -1.70
N LEU A 79 -24.78 8.02 -1.47
CA LEU A 79 -24.00 8.71 -2.50
C LEU A 79 -22.68 8.00 -2.77
N GLU A 80 -22.31 7.69 -4.01
CA GLU A 80 -21.11 6.90 -4.33
C GLU A 80 -20.97 5.66 -3.44
N PRO A 81 -21.90 4.68 -3.55
CA PRO A 81 -21.95 3.51 -2.67
C PRO A 81 -20.68 2.64 -2.71
N ASP A 82 -19.91 2.72 -3.80
CA ASP A 82 -18.65 1.99 -3.94
C ASP A 82 -17.51 2.59 -3.10
N TYR A 83 -17.63 3.86 -2.67
CA TYR A 83 -16.68 4.48 -1.75
C TYR A 83 -16.96 3.98 -0.32
N LEU A 84 -16.29 2.91 0.08
CA LEU A 84 -16.46 2.30 1.40
C LEU A 84 -15.72 3.09 2.49
N ILE A 85 -16.46 3.51 3.52
CA ILE A 85 -15.94 4.15 4.74
C ILE A 85 -15.88 3.14 5.88
N ASP A 86 -14.78 3.14 6.64
CA ASP A 86 -14.64 2.29 7.82
C ASP A 86 -15.66 2.63 8.91
N ALA A 87 -16.30 1.61 9.48
CA ALA A 87 -17.25 1.75 10.58
C ALA A 87 -16.68 2.54 11.77
N SER A 88 -15.40 2.35 12.11
CA SER A 88 -14.72 3.09 13.17
C SER A 88 -14.50 4.56 12.80
N ALA A 89 -14.17 4.88 11.55
CA ALA A 89 -14.02 6.26 11.10
C ALA A 89 -15.36 7.00 11.12
N MET A 90 -16.44 6.29 10.76
CA MET A 90 -17.81 6.80 10.86
C MET A 90 -18.20 7.06 12.32
N ALA A 91 -17.92 6.12 13.23
CA ALA A 91 -18.19 6.26 14.66
C ALA A 91 -17.52 7.50 15.29
N GLU A 92 -16.28 7.81 14.90
CA GLU A 92 -15.56 8.99 15.39
C GLU A 92 -16.20 10.33 14.99
N CYS A 93 -17.07 10.33 13.98
CA CYS A 93 -17.86 11.51 13.60
C CYS A 93 -19.05 11.77 14.54
N PHE A 94 -19.35 10.86 15.46
CA PHE A 94 -20.49 10.93 16.38
C PHE A 94 -20.04 10.98 17.84
N GLN A 95 -19.58 12.15 18.29
CA GLN A 95 -19.18 12.36 19.67
C GLN A 95 -20.34 12.93 20.48
N ASP A 96 -20.41 12.64 21.79
CA ASP A 96 -21.48 13.15 22.66
C ASP A 96 -21.59 14.68 22.66
N TYR A 97 -20.49 15.37 22.35
CA TYR A 97 -20.43 16.83 22.28
C TYR A 97 -20.67 17.41 20.88
N ALA A 98 -20.51 16.62 19.81
CA ALA A 98 -20.70 17.06 18.44
C ALA A 98 -20.80 15.86 17.47
N ILE A 99 -21.80 15.92 16.59
CA ILE A 99 -21.91 15.04 15.42
C ILE A 99 -21.51 15.87 14.21
N SER A 100 -20.43 15.49 13.53
CA SER A 100 -19.92 16.27 12.40
C SER A 100 -19.08 15.41 11.45
N PRO A 101 -19.28 15.53 10.12
CA PRO A 101 -18.41 14.89 9.13
C PRO A 101 -16.97 15.45 9.19
N LEU A 102 -16.77 16.65 9.76
CA LEU A 102 -15.47 17.32 9.81
C LEU A 102 -14.45 16.57 10.68
N HIS A 103 -14.91 15.72 11.63
CA HIS A 103 -14.04 14.85 12.41
C HIS A 103 -13.27 13.86 11.51
N TYR A 104 -13.89 13.38 10.43
CA TYR A 104 -13.25 12.48 9.46
C TYR A 104 -11.97 13.09 8.88
N PHE A 105 -12.08 14.32 8.38
CA PHE A 105 -10.97 15.04 7.76
C PHE A 105 -9.91 15.46 8.78
N ARG A 106 -10.32 15.96 9.95
CA ARG A 106 -9.40 16.31 11.03
C ARG A 106 -8.56 15.11 11.46
N ASN A 107 -9.18 13.95 11.66
CA ASN A 107 -8.50 12.73 12.13
C ASN A 107 -7.41 12.24 11.16
N ARG A 108 -7.48 12.57 9.87
CA ARG A 108 -6.45 12.24 8.88
C ARG A 108 -5.18 13.08 9.01
N LEU A 109 -5.24 14.24 9.66
CA LEU A 109 -4.10 15.14 9.85
C LEU A 109 -3.37 14.91 11.17
N GLU A 110 -3.98 14.17 12.10
CA GLU A 110 -3.42 13.93 13.44
C GLU A 110 -2.43 12.74 13.46
N GLU A 111 -1.25 12.95 14.05
CA GLU A 111 -0.34 11.85 14.37
C GLU A 111 -0.93 11.00 15.50
N LYS A 112 -0.86 9.67 15.38
CA LYS A 112 -1.26 8.76 16.45
C LYS A 112 -0.14 8.69 17.48
N GLU A 113 -0.36 9.22 18.67
CA GLU A 113 0.60 9.13 19.77
C GLU A 113 0.56 7.74 20.44
N ASN A 114 1.71 7.20 20.82
CA ASN A 114 1.76 5.96 21.61
C ASN A 114 1.43 6.25 23.09
N ARG A 115 0.19 5.96 23.49
CA ARG A 115 -0.37 6.26 24.81
C ARG A 115 -0.86 5.01 25.52
N SER A 116 -0.84 5.04 26.86
CA SER A 116 -1.20 3.92 27.72
C SER A 116 -2.61 3.37 27.46
N TYR A 117 -3.57 4.24 27.17
CA TYR A 117 -4.96 3.81 26.91
C TYR A 117 -5.12 3.10 25.55
N LEU A 118 -4.29 3.42 24.56
CA LEU A 118 -4.27 2.71 23.27
C LEU A 118 -3.64 1.32 23.45
N LEU A 119 -2.54 1.24 24.20
CA LEU A 119 -1.95 -0.04 24.58
C LEU A 119 -2.94 -0.91 25.35
N LEU A 120 -3.67 -0.33 26.30
CA LEU A 120 -4.69 -1.04 27.06
C LEU A 120 -5.83 -1.55 26.16
N GLY A 121 -6.23 -0.79 25.14
CA GLY A 121 -7.21 -1.24 24.14
C GLY A 121 -6.72 -2.40 23.30
N ASN A 122 -5.52 -2.31 22.75
CA ASN A 122 -4.91 -3.41 21.99
C ASN A 122 -4.77 -4.67 22.86
N LEU A 123 -4.35 -4.48 24.11
CA LEU A 123 -4.18 -5.55 25.09
C LEU A 123 -5.53 -6.17 25.51
N ALA A 124 -6.59 -5.37 25.66
CA ALA A 124 -7.92 -5.89 25.95
C ALA A 124 -8.47 -6.74 24.80
N ASN A 125 -8.27 -6.32 23.55
CA ASN A 125 -8.62 -7.14 22.37
C ASN A 125 -7.81 -8.44 22.36
N PHE A 126 -6.51 -8.35 22.64
CA PHE A 126 -5.66 -9.52 22.76
C PHE A 126 -6.12 -10.49 23.88
N PHE A 127 -6.61 -9.96 25.01
CA PHE A 127 -7.18 -10.79 26.07
C PHE A 127 -8.47 -11.48 25.64
N LEU A 128 -9.37 -10.77 24.97
CA LEU A 128 -10.59 -11.34 24.41
C LEU A 128 -10.23 -12.49 23.45
N ASP A 129 -9.26 -12.26 22.56
CA ASP A 129 -8.77 -13.27 21.64
C ASP A 129 -8.27 -14.50 22.41
N GLU A 130 -7.25 -14.36 23.26
CA GLU A 130 -6.65 -15.51 23.96
C GLU A 130 -7.67 -16.28 24.82
N LEU A 131 -8.60 -15.59 25.47
CA LEU A 131 -9.64 -16.24 26.28
C LEU A 131 -10.67 -16.97 25.43
N VAL A 132 -11.12 -16.40 24.30
CA VAL A 132 -12.04 -17.08 23.38
C VAL A 132 -11.33 -18.23 22.65
N PHE A 133 -10.01 -18.12 22.39
CA PHE A 133 -9.20 -19.16 21.76
C PHE A 133 -8.77 -20.29 22.69
N ALA A 134 -8.77 -20.12 24.01
CA ALA A 134 -8.41 -21.17 24.95
C ALA A 134 -9.37 -22.36 24.95
N ASP A 135 -8.87 -23.56 25.27
CA ASP A 135 -9.72 -24.75 25.47
C ASP A 135 -10.58 -24.59 26.72
N ASP A 136 -9.98 -24.12 27.82
CA ASP A 136 -10.68 -23.69 29.02
C ASP A 136 -10.26 -22.24 29.38
N PRO A 137 -11.14 -21.24 29.17
CA PRO A 137 -10.87 -19.85 29.54
C PRO A 137 -10.61 -19.64 31.04
N ALA A 138 -11.05 -20.55 31.92
CA ALA A 138 -10.84 -20.46 33.36
C ALA A 138 -9.39 -20.73 33.77
N GLU A 139 -8.68 -21.58 33.02
CA GLU A 139 -7.28 -21.96 33.29
C GLU A 139 -6.27 -20.95 32.72
N VAL A 140 -6.71 -20.01 31.88
CA VAL A 140 -5.85 -19.01 31.27
C VAL A 140 -5.27 -18.05 32.32
N SER A 141 -3.95 -17.98 32.37
CA SER A 141 -3.18 -17.14 33.29
C SER A 141 -2.95 -15.74 32.71
N PHE A 142 -3.34 -14.70 33.46
CA PHE A 142 -3.03 -13.31 33.11
C PHE A 142 -1.53 -13.09 32.90
N GLY A 143 -0.67 -13.70 33.73
CA GLY A 143 0.77 -13.50 33.67
C GLY A 143 1.36 -13.97 32.34
N ASP A 144 0.91 -15.14 31.87
CA ASP A 144 1.38 -15.74 30.63
C ASP A 144 0.86 -14.99 29.41
N VAL A 145 -0.44 -14.64 29.41
CA VAL A 145 -1.07 -13.85 28.33
C VAL A 145 -0.47 -12.45 28.23
N PHE A 146 -0.27 -11.76 29.37
CA PHE A 146 0.36 -10.45 29.37
C PHE A 146 1.80 -10.53 28.85
N LEU A 147 2.58 -11.51 29.29
CA LEU A 147 3.94 -11.72 28.81
C LEU A 147 3.97 -12.05 27.32
N HIS A 148 3.00 -12.83 26.83
CA HIS A 148 2.85 -13.12 25.41
C HIS A 148 2.58 -11.85 24.59
N SER A 149 1.63 -11.00 25.03
CA SER A 149 1.38 -9.70 24.40
C SER A 149 2.61 -8.80 24.42
N PHE A 150 3.31 -8.73 25.56
CA PHE A 150 4.55 -7.97 25.69
C PHE A 150 5.62 -8.43 24.71
N ARG A 151 5.75 -9.75 24.47
CA ARG A 151 6.70 -10.31 23.49
C ARG A 151 6.29 -10.03 22.04
N GLN A 152 5.01 -9.86 21.75
CA GLN A 152 4.52 -9.50 20.40
C GLN A 152 4.68 -8.01 20.08
N SER A 153 4.54 -7.13 21.08
CA SER A 153 4.63 -5.67 20.91
C SER A 153 5.59 -4.98 21.92
N PRO A 154 6.81 -5.50 22.12
CA PRO A 154 7.72 -5.03 23.17
C PRO A 154 8.16 -3.58 22.95
N PHE A 155 8.22 -3.16 21.70
CA PHE A 155 8.63 -1.83 21.30
C PHE A 155 7.58 -0.76 21.65
N GLU A 156 6.29 -1.09 21.48
CA GLU A 156 5.16 -0.26 21.83
C GLU A 156 5.11 -0.03 23.36
N TYR A 157 5.39 -1.05 24.17
CA TYR A 157 5.51 -0.89 25.63
C TYR A 157 6.74 -0.06 26.03
N ALA A 158 7.86 -0.20 25.32
CA ALA A 158 9.11 0.49 25.65
C ALA A 158 9.11 1.98 25.25
N SER A 159 8.37 2.35 24.20
CA SER A 159 8.27 3.73 23.69
C SER A 159 7.14 4.55 24.32
N CYS A 160 6.21 3.93 25.04
CA CYS A 160 5.08 4.64 25.64
C CYS A 160 5.52 5.50 26.85
N GLN A 161 5.35 6.81 26.72
CA GLN A 161 5.76 7.77 27.76
C GLN A 161 4.96 7.63 29.06
N ASP A 162 3.66 7.35 28.95
CA ASP A 162 2.73 7.26 30.07
C ASP A 162 3.07 6.13 31.06
N ILE A 163 3.82 5.10 30.61
CA ILE A 163 4.21 3.94 31.42
C ILE A 163 5.74 3.82 31.54
N ARG A 164 6.47 4.92 31.29
CA ARG A 164 7.93 4.92 31.31
C ARG A 164 8.50 4.58 32.69
N SER A 165 7.87 5.06 33.76
CA SER A 165 8.28 4.76 35.14
C SER A 165 7.78 3.38 35.58
N ASP A 166 8.48 2.74 36.52
CA ASP A 166 8.04 1.45 37.05
C ASP A 166 6.74 1.55 37.86
N SER A 167 6.47 2.68 38.51
CA SER A 167 5.22 2.92 39.22
C SER A 167 4.04 3.00 38.25
N ASP A 168 4.19 3.74 37.15
CA ASP A 168 3.12 3.89 36.16
C ASP A 168 2.90 2.59 35.39
N PHE A 169 3.98 1.87 35.07
CA PHE A 169 3.88 0.54 34.46
C PHE A 169 3.16 -0.45 35.38
N ARG A 170 3.42 -0.46 36.69
CA ARG A 170 2.68 -1.28 37.66
C ARG A 170 1.20 -0.88 37.73
N ALA A 171 0.90 0.42 37.70
CA ALA A 171 -0.49 0.89 37.68
C ALA A 171 -1.23 0.49 36.39
N PHE A 172 -0.53 0.51 35.25
CA PHE A 172 -1.03 0.01 33.97
C PHE A 172 -1.28 -1.51 34.03
N MET A 173 -0.33 -2.29 34.56
CA MET A 173 -0.45 -3.74 34.77
C MET A 173 -1.65 -4.11 35.62
N LEU A 174 -1.90 -3.38 36.72
CA LEU A 174 -3.06 -3.63 37.58
C LEU A 174 -4.37 -3.39 36.83
N LYS A 175 -4.47 -2.30 36.06
CA LYS A 175 -5.64 -2.03 35.21
C LYS A 175 -5.83 -3.10 34.14
N ALA A 176 -4.74 -3.53 33.49
CA ALA A 176 -4.79 -4.60 32.50
C ALA A 176 -5.29 -5.91 33.12
N LYS A 177 -4.80 -6.25 34.33
CA LYS A 177 -5.26 -7.42 35.08
C LYS A 177 -6.75 -7.33 35.38
N ASP A 178 -7.21 -6.19 35.88
CA ASP A 178 -8.64 -6.00 36.18
C ASP A 178 -9.51 -6.20 34.92
N GLN A 179 -9.08 -5.68 33.76
CA GLN A 179 -9.81 -5.87 32.50
C GLN A 179 -9.76 -7.32 32.00
N PHE A 180 -8.62 -8.00 32.12
CA PHE A 180 -8.50 -9.42 31.80
C PHE A 180 -9.51 -10.26 32.61
N GLU A 181 -9.56 -10.03 33.92
CA GLU A 181 -10.49 -10.74 34.82
C GLU A 181 -11.95 -10.45 34.49
N GLN A 182 -12.27 -9.20 34.12
CA GLN A 182 -13.62 -8.81 33.70
C GLN A 182 -14.02 -9.47 32.38
N ILE A 183 -13.13 -9.52 31.39
CA ILE A 183 -13.36 -10.19 30.11
C ILE A 183 -13.55 -11.69 30.34
N ARG A 184 -12.69 -12.32 31.14
CA ARG A 184 -12.79 -13.75 31.50
C ARG A 184 -14.14 -14.06 32.14
N ARG A 185 -14.57 -13.26 33.11
CA ARG A 185 -15.88 -13.41 33.75
C ARG A 185 -17.03 -13.27 32.75
N VAL A 186 -16.95 -12.29 31.84
CA VAL A 186 -17.98 -12.09 30.80
C VAL A 186 -18.09 -13.33 29.91
N ILE A 187 -16.96 -13.89 29.48
CA ILE A 187 -16.91 -15.10 28.65
C ILE A 187 -17.50 -16.31 29.40
N LEU A 188 -17.16 -16.49 30.67
CA LEU A 188 -17.59 -17.66 31.45
C LEU A 188 -19.03 -17.56 31.97
N GLU A 189 -19.50 -16.37 32.30
CA GLU A 189 -20.77 -16.18 33.01
C GLU A 189 -21.83 -15.42 32.20
N ASP A 190 -21.45 -14.36 31.49
CA ASP A 190 -22.43 -13.47 30.85
C ASP A 190 -22.76 -13.94 29.43
N PHE A 191 -21.76 -14.39 28.65
CA PHE A 191 -21.96 -14.95 27.30
C PHE A 191 -22.96 -16.12 27.30
N PRO A 192 -22.83 -17.15 28.17
CA PRO A 192 -23.81 -18.24 28.20
C PRO A 192 -25.23 -17.77 28.57
N LYS A 193 -25.37 -16.82 29.50
CA LYS A 193 -26.67 -16.24 29.88
C LYS A 193 -27.33 -15.49 28.73
N GLN A 194 -26.53 -14.90 27.85
CA GLN A 194 -26.97 -14.23 26.63
C GLN A 194 -27.07 -15.19 25.43
N GLY A 195 -26.87 -16.50 25.61
CA GLY A 195 -26.89 -17.48 24.52
C GLY A 195 -25.82 -17.21 23.46
N ILE A 196 -24.61 -16.84 23.91
CA ILE A 196 -23.40 -16.73 23.09
C ILE A 196 -22.51 -17.91 23.48
N ASP A 197 -22.30 -18.82 22.54
CA ASP A 197 -21.36 -19.94 22.69
C ASP A 197 -20.04 -19.61 21.98
N ILE A 198 -18.93 -19.60 22.74
CA ILE A 198 -17.60 -19.28 22.20
C ILE A 198 -17.14 -20.24 21.09
N HIS A 199 -17.69 -21.46 21.01
CA HIS A 199 -17.37 -22.40 19.93
C HIS A 199 -17.99 -21.99 18.59
N HIS A 200 -19.01 -21.13 18.60
CA HIS A 200 -19.64 -20.55 17.43
C HIS A 200 -19.25 -19.08 17.21
N CYS A 201 -18.21 -18.62 17.92
CA CYS A 201 -17.67 -17.28 17.74
C CYS A 201 -16.55 -17.25 16.70
N THR A 202 -16.62 -16.24 15.83
CA THR A 202 -15.55 -15.83 14.94
C THR A 202 -14.99 -14.51 15.44
N LEU A 203 -13.68 -14.45 15.61
CA LEU A 203 -12.96 -13.22 16.01
C LEU A 203 -12.49 -12.47 14.78
N GLU A 204 -12.59 -11.14 14.87
CA GLU A 204 -12.14 -10.23 13.82
C GLU A 204 -12.73 -10.44 12.40
N PRO A 205 -14.01 -10.86 12.22
CA PRO A 205 -14.57 -11.04 10.89
C PRO A 205 -14.74 -9.69 10.18
N SER A 206 -14.45 -9.67 8.88
CA SER A 206 -14.52 -8.47 8.05
C SER A 206 -15.67 -8.55 7.04
N PHE A 207 -16.27 -7.40 6.74
CA PHE A 207 -17.39 -7.29 5.81
C PHE A 207 -17.26 -6.05 4.92
N PHE A 208 -17.73 -6.18 3.69
CA PHE A 208 -17.98 -5.07 2.77
C PHE A 208 -19.48 -4.90 2.55
N SER A 209 -19.92 -3.65 2.49
CA SER A 209 -21.30 -3.30 2.23
C SER A 209 -21.37 -2.14 1.23
N GLU A 210 -21.30 -2.47 -0.06
CA GLU A 210 -21.64 -1.54 -1.14
C GLU A 210 -23.08 -1.03 -0.99
N LYS A 211 -23.99 -1.84 -0.42
CA LYS A 211 -25.38 -1.43 -0.18
C LYS A 211 -25.47 -0.13 0.63
N PHE A 212 -24.62 0.04 1.66
CA PHE A 212 -24.62 1.21 2.54
C PHE A 212 -23.36 2.08 2.42
N GLY A 213 -22.38 1.67 1.61
CA GLY A 213 -21.09 2.33 1.46
C GLY A 213 -20.19 2.24 2.69
N PHE A 214 -20.19 1.08 3.36
CA PHE A 214 -19.38 0.82 4.55
C PHE A 214 -18.48 -0.42 4.40
N GLN A 215 -17.38 -0.40 5.13
CA GLN A 215 -16.57 -1.58 5.42
C GLN A 215 -16.26 -1.61 6.92
N GLY A 216 -15.90 -2.78 7.43
CA GLY A 216 -15.38 -2.86 8.78
C GLY A 216 -15.05 -4.26 9.23
N ARG A 217 -14.33 -4.29 10.35
CA ARG A 217 -13.90 -5.48 11.08
C ARG A 217 -14.53 -5.43 12.46
N LEU A 218 -15.29 -6.47 12.82
CA LEU A 218 -15.95 -6.60 14.13
C LEU A 218 -14.95 -7.20 15.12
N ASP A 219 -15.08 -7.01 16.42
CA ASP A 219 -14.21 -7.73 17.37
C ASP A 219 -14.64 -9.21 17.49
N LEU A 220 -15.94 -9.48 17.68
CA LEU A 220 -16.49 -10.83 17.82
C LEU A 220 -17.87 -10.95 17.15
N LEU A 221 -18.07 -12.02 16.38
CA LEU A 221 -19.36 -12.42 15.81
C LEU A 221 -19.71 -13.84 16.28
N HIS A 222 -20.84 -13.99 16.95
CA HIS A 222 -21.43 -15.29 17.23
C HIS A 222 -22.52 -15.59 16.21
N MET A 223 -22.32 -16.65 15.42
CA MET A 223 -23.27 -17.08 14.41
C MET A 223 -23.14 -18.60 14.20
N PRO A 224 -23.96 -19.41 14.90
CA PRO A 224 -23.99 -20.85 14.70
C PRO A 224 -24.42 -21.22 13.28
N SER A 225 -23.93 -22.33 12.76
CA SER A 225 -24.31 -22.84 11.44
C SER A 225 -25.81 -23.05 11.36
N TYR A 226 -26.43 -22.59 10.26
CA TYR A 226 -27.89 -22.66 10.04
C TYR A 226 -28.75 -21.85 11.04
N SER A 227 -28.12 -21.00 11.86
CA SER A 227 -28.84 -20.06 12.73
C SER A 227 -29.40 -18.89 11.92
N VAL A 228 -30.64 -18.51 12.27
CA VAL A 228 -31.30 -17.28 11.82
C VAL A 228 -30.99 -16.08 12.72
N GLU A 229 -30.13 -16.27 13.72
CA GLU A 229 -29.70 -15.25 14.67
C GLU A 229 -28.18 -15.01 14.60
N ALA A 230 -27.80 -13.73 14.58
CA ALA A 230 -26.42 -13.27 14.67
C ALA A 230 -26.24 -12.31 15.85
N LYS A 231 -25.17 -12.49 16.63
CA LYS A 231 -24.83 -11.64 17.77
C LYS A 231 -23.44 -11.04 17.60
N ILE A 232 -23.37 -9.72 17.59
CA ILE A 232 -22.15 -8.94 17.46
C ILE A 232 -21.72 -8.48 18.85
N VAL A 233 -20.45 -8.60 19.19
CA VAL A 233 -19.88 -8.01 20.41
C VAL A 233 -18.70 -7.13 20.03
N GLU A 234 -18.80 -5.84 20.34
CA GLU A 234 -17.74 -4.85 20.15
C GLU A 234 -17.08 -4.52 21.49
N LEU A 235 -15.76 -4.63 21.59
CA LEU A 235 -14.99 -4.39 22.81
C LEU A 235 -14.61 -2.92 22.97
N LYS A 236 -14.79 -2.37 24.17
CA LYS A 236 -14.32 -1.04 24.55
C LYS A 236 -13.58 -1.08 25.89
N SER A 237 -12.28 -0.76 25.84
CA SER A 237 -11.39 -0.72 27.01
C SER A 237 -11.34 0.61 27.75
N GLY A 238 -11.96 1.65 27.17
CA GLY A 238 -12.03 2.97 27.74
C GLY A 238 -12.84 3.04 29.03
N ARG A 239 -12.96 4.25 29.60
CA ARG A 239 -13.82 4.48 30.76
C ARG A 239 -15.28 4.16 30.41
N LEU A 240 -16.04 3.75 31.43
CA LEU A 240 -17.48 3.57 31.29
C LEU A 240 -18.17 4.89 30.85
N PRO A 241 -19.22 4.80 30.01
CA PRO A 241 -20.03 5.96 29.63
C PRO A 241 -20.58 6.68 30.87
N PHE A 242 -20.65 8.02 30.80
CA PHE A 242 -21.20 8.81 31.89
C PHE A 242 -22.74 8.90 31.81
N PRO A 243 -23.47 8.76 32.94
CA PRO A 243 -22.96 8.42 34.26
C PRO A 243 -22.64 6.92 34.41
N ALA A 244 -21.49 6.60 35.01
CA ALA A 244 -20.97 5.24 35.05
C ALA A 244 -21.84 4.24 35.86
N TYR A 245 -22.72 4.73 36.74
CA TYR A 245 -23.65 3.91 37.50
C TYR A 245 -24.83 3.39 36.69
N ASP A 246 -25.10 3.97 35.52
CA ASP A 246 -26.16 3.53 34.61
C ASP A 246 -25.63 2.40 33.73
N SER A 247 -26.11 1.18 33.98
CA SER A 247 -25.74 -0.03 33.27
C SER A 247 -26.29 -0.09 31.84
N ASN A 248 -27.28 0.74 31.50
CA ASN A 248 -27.86 0.80 30.15
C ASN A 248 -27.21 1.88 29.28
N LYS A 249 -26.38 2.76 29.88
CA LYS A 249 -25.76 3.86 29.16
C LYS A 249 -24.69 3.35 28.19
N VAL A 250 -24.81 3.78 26.93
CA VAL A 250 -23.84 3.56 25.86
C VAL A 250 -23.37 4.92 25.33
N ALA A 251 -22.07 5.06 25.07
CA ALA A 251 -21.53 6.27 24.42
C ALA A 251 -21.96 6.33 22.96
N LEU A 252 -22.27 7.52 22.44
CA LEU A 252 -22.86 7.67 21.12
C LEU A 252 -22.01 7.07 19.99
N ASN A 253 -20.69 7.33 20.00
CA ASN A 253 -19.76 6.77 19.00
C ASN A 253 -19.79 5.24 19.01
N HIS A 254 -19.84 4.61 20.18
CA HIS A 254 -19.92 3.14 20.30
C HIS A 254 -21.25 2.60 19.77
N ALA A 255 -22.37 3.28 20.07
CA ALA A 255 -23.68 2.91 19.53
C ALA A 255 -23.71 2.99 17.99
N VAL A 256 -23.09 4.02 17.42
CA VAL A 256 -22.98 4.19 15.96
C VAL A 256 -22.15 3.06 15.35
N GLN A 257 -21.01 2.72 15.93
CA GLN A 257 -20.17 1.63 15.43
C GLN A 257 -20.93 0.30 15.41
N ALA A 258 -21.59 -0.04 16.52
CA ALA A 258 -22.43 -1.24 16.63
C ALA A 258 -23.59 -1.24 15.61
N THR A 259 -24.23 -0.08 15.40
CA THR A 259 -25.31 0.08 14.41
C THR A 259 -24.82 -0.15 12.99
N VAL A 260 -23.64 0.39 12.64
CA VAL A 260 -23.04 0.18 11.31
C VAL A 260 -22.67 -1.28 11.10
N TYR A 261 -22.07 -1.94 12.10
CA TYR A 261 -21.78 -3.39 12.01
C TYR A 261 -23.04 -4.21 11.80
N LYS A 262 -24.11 -3.92 12.55
CA LYS A 262 -25.42 -4.56 12.36
C LYS A 262 -25.94 -4.37 10.94
N MET A 263 -25.91 -3.14 10.42
CA MET A 263 -26.32 -2.85 9.03
C MET A 263 -25.51 -3.63 7.99
N MET A 264 -24.20 -3.82 8.21
CA MET A 264 -23.36 -4.61 7.31
C MET A 264 -23.70 -6.11 7.38
N VAL A 265 -23.79 -6.69 8.58
CA VAL A 265 -24.14 -8.11 8.78
C VAL A 265 -25.52 -8.41 8.21
N GLU A 266 -26.52 -7.55 8.46
CA GLU A 266 -27.85 -7.65 7.85
C GLU A 266 -27.82 -7.44 6.32
N GLY A 267 -26.90 -6.61 5.82
CA GLY A 267 -26.69 -6.44 4.38
C GLY A 267 -26.17 -7.70 3.70
N VAL A 268 -25.30 -8.44 4.37
CA VAL A 268 -24.63 -9.65 3.88
C VAL A 268 -25.54 -10.89 4.03
N PHE A 269 -26.14 -11.10 5.21
CA PHE A 269 -26.89 -12.31 5.54
C PHE A 269 -28.42 -12.12 5.65
N GLY A 270 -28.95 -10.90 5.52
CA GLY A 270 -30.32 -10.57 5.94
C GLY A 270 -31.50 -11.21 5.20
N LYS A 271 -31.27 -12.09 4.21
CA LYS A 271 -32.34 -12.98 3.72
C LYS A 271 -32.50 -14.22 4.63
N ASP A 272 -31.45 -14.59 5.33
CA ASP A 272 -31.34 -15.80 6.15
C ASP A 272 -31.42 -15.47 7.65
N LEU A 273 -31.30 -14.18 8.03
CA LEU A 273 -31.42 -13.73 9.42
C LEU A 273 -32.83 -13.25 9.77
N HIS A 274 -33.36 -13.72 10.90
CA HIS A 274 -34.56 -13.19 11.55
C HIS A 274 -34.24 -12.14 12.60
N ARG A 275 -33.06 -12.21 13.24
CA ARG A 275 -32.67 -11.28 14.31
C ARG A 275 -31.15 -11.09 14.35
N THR A 276 -30.72 -9.82 14.32
CA THR A 276 -29.33 -9.45 14.60
C THR A 276 -29.29 -8.59 15.85
N GLU A 277 -28.45 -8.95 16.81
CA GLU A 277 -28.19 -8.17 18.02
C GLU A 277 -26.75 -7.66 18.02
N ALA A 278 -26.55 -6.44 18.50
CA ALA A 278 -25.21 -5.89 18.71
C ALA A 278 -25.08 -5.43 20.15
N ALA A 279 -24.06 -5.95 20.84
CA ALA A 279 -23.71 -5.58 22.20
C ALA A 279 -22.33 -4.90 22.22
N ILE A 280 -22.13 -4.03 23.20
CA ILE A 280 -20.83 -3.44 23.50
C ILE A 280 -20.35 -4.02 24.81
N LEU A 281 -19.18 -4.64 24.78
CA LEU A 281 -18.47 -5.14 25.94
C LEU A 281 -17.56 -4.05 26.50
N TYR A 282 -17.95 -3.44 27.61
CA TYR A 282 -17.08 -2.52 28.34
C TYR A 282 -16.18 -3.30 29.30
N SER A 283 -14.92 -3.51 28.93
CA SER A 283 -13.98 -4.29 29.74
C SER A 283 -13.49 -3.60 31.01
N ALA A 284 -13.86 -2.33 31.22
CA ALA A 284 -13.58 -1.58 32.45
C ALA A 284 -14.71 -1.68 33.50
N GLY A 285 -15.82 -2.35 33.19
CA GLY A 285 -16.95 -2.56 34.11
C GLY A 285 -16.67 -3.62 35.17
N ASN A 286 -16.76 -3.26 36.45
CA ASN A 286 -16.43 -4.18 37.55
C ASN A 286 -17.65 -4.84 38.22
N LYS A 287 -18.87 -4.54 37.76
CA LYS A 287 -20.10 -5.11 38.30
C LYS A 287 -20.58 -6.28 37.43
N PRO A 288 -20.73 -7.49 37.99
CA PRO A 288 -21.21 -8.64 37.24
C PRO A 288 -22.55 -8.39 36.55
N GLY A 289 -22.65 -8.75 35.27
CA GLY A 289 -23.85 -8.57 34.44
C GLY A 289 -24.06 -7.18 33.83
N GLU A 290 -23.22 -6.16 34.14
CA GLU A 290 -23.35 -4.80 33.59
C GLU A 290 -22.33 -4.45 32.49
N ASN A 291 -21.46 -5.40 32.13
CA ASN A 291 -20.40 -5.22 31.13
C ASN A 291 -20.92 -5.20 29.69
N LEU A 292 -21.91 -6.04 29.39
CA LEU A 292 -22.57 -6.10 28.08
C LEU A 292 -23.72 -5.12 28.05
N ARG A 293 -23.64 -4.15 27.14
CA ARG A 293 -24.65 -3.09 26.99
C ARG A 293 -25.16 -3.05 25.57
N TYR A 294 -26.47 -2.91 25.42
CA TYR A 294 -27.14 -2.93 24.11
C TYR A 294 -27.56 -1.50 23.75
N PRO A 295 -27.05 -0.93 22.65
CA PRO A 295 -27.48 0.37 22.19
C PRO A 295 -28.97 0.33 21.80
N VAL A 296 -29.71 1.38 22.17
CA VAL A 296 -31.10 1.53 21.71
C VAL A 296 -31.09 1.83 20.22
N GLU A 297 -31.72 0.97 19.44
CA GLU A 297 -31.84 1.15 18.01
C GLU A 297 -33.03 2.06 17.68
N ASP A 298 -32.75 3.17 17.01
CA ASP A 298 -33.76 4.04 16.45
C ASP A 298 -33.46 4.29 14.96
N SER A 299 -34.52 4.31 14.15
CA SER A 299 -34.49 4.66 12.74
C SER A 299 -33.91 6.05 12.50
N GLU A 300 -34.04 6.97 13.46
CA GLU A 300 -33.42 8.30 13.38
C GLU A 300 -31.89 8.22 13.38
N LEU A 301 -31.29 7.38 14.24
CA LEU A 301 -29.84 7.22 14.30
C LEU A 301 -29.29 6.69 12.96
N LYS A 302 -29.91 5.65 12.39
CA LYS A 302 -29.53 5.12 11.07
C LYS A 302 -29.59 6.18 9.98
N ARG A 303 -30.64 7.02 9.94
CA ARG A 303 -30.75 8.14 8.99
C ARG A 303 -29.62 9.15 9.17
N ARG A 304 -29.28 9.51 10.42
CA ARG A 304 -28.19 10.44 10.71
C ARG A 304 -26.83 9.88 10.29
N ILE A 305 -26.58 8.59 10.53
CA ILE A 305 -25.36 7.90 10.07
C ILE A 305 -25.20 8.01 8.56
N ILE A 306 -26.24 7.67 7.80
CA ILE A 306 -26.22 7.78 6.34
C ILE A 306 -26.04 9.23 5.88
N HIS A 307 -26.69 10.19 6.55
CA HIS A 307 -26.55 11.60 6.23
C HIS A 307 -25.10 12.09 6.39
N VAL A 308 -24.47 11.83 7.53
CA VAL A 308 -23.07 12.22 7.77
C VAL A 308 -22.12 11.50 6.82
N ARG A 309 -22.37 10.22 6.52
CA ARG A 309 -21.60 9.47 5.51
C ARG A 309 -21.66 10.15 4.14
N ASN A 310 -22.85 10.52 3.67
CA ASN A 310 -22.98 11.21 2.38
C ASN A 310 -22.34 12.60 2.40
N GLN A 311 -22.36 13.32 3.51
CA GLN A 311 -21.63 14.59 3.64
C GLN A 311 -20.12 14.39 3.53
N ILE A 312 -19.54 13.35 4.15
CA ILE A 312 -18.11 13.02 4.00
C ILE A 312 -17.77 12.80 2.53
N VAL A 313 -18.54 11.96 1.84
CA VAL A 313 -18.31 11.67 0.42
C VAL A 313 -18.49 12.92 -0.45
N ALA A 314 -19.49 13.75 -0.19
CA ALA A 314 -19.69 15.00 -0.93
C ALA A 314 -18.53 15.98 -0.74
N ILE A 315 -17.97 16.07 0.47
CA ILE A 315 -16.79 16.91 0.74
C ILE A 315 -15.56 16.36 0.00
N GLU A 316 -15.32 15.04 0.03
CA GLU A 316 -14.25 14.41 -0.75
C GLU A 316 -14.38 14.71 -2.25
N GLN A 317 -15.58 14.53 -2.79
CA GLN A 317 -15.87 14.80 -4.20
C GLN A 317 -15.64 16.28 -4.57
N SER A 318 -15.99 17.21 -3.68
CA SER A 318 -15.73 18.65 -3.84
C SER A 318 -14.23 18.96 -3.84
N ILE A 319 -13.45 18.31 -2.98
CA ILE A 319 -11.99 18.46 -2.93
C ILE A 319 -11.34 17.93 -4.21
N ILE A 320 -11.73 16.73 -4.64
CA ILE A 320 -11.14 16.04 -5.79
C ILE A 320 -11.38 16.83 -7.09
N HIS A 321 -12.61 17.28 -7.32
CA HIS A 321 -13.01 17.94 -8.56
C HIS A 321 -12.95 19.47 -8.51
N GLY A 322 -12.71 20.03 -7.32
CA GLY A 322 -12.62 21.48 -7.11
C GLY A 322 -11.21 22.01 -7.21
N ASP A 323 -11.01 23.20 -6.64
CA ASP A 323 -9.75 23.91 -6.53
C ASP A 323 -9.29 24.02 -5.07
N ASN A 324 -8.19 24.74 -4.82
CA ASN A 324 -7.69 24.94 -3.47
C ASN A 324 -8.69 25.70 -2.56
N ASN A 325 -9.64 26.45 -3.12
CA ASN A 325 -10.67 27.13 -2.33
C ASN A 325 -11.64 26.12 -1.68
N GLN A 326 -11.85 24.94 -2.27
CA GLN A 326 -12.68 23.91 -1.64
C GLN A 326 -12.01 23.31 -0.39
N VAL A 327 -10.69 23.13 -0.43
CA VAL A 327 -9.93 22.71 0.75
C VAL A 327 -9.92 23.81 1.80
N GLU A 328 -9.77 25.07 1.40
CA GLU A 328 -9.85 26.21 2.32
C GLU A 328 -11.22 26.28 3.01
N LYS A 329 -12.32 26.14 2.27
CA LYS A 329 -13.69 26.06 2.84
C LYS A 329 -13.83 24.94 3.86
N LEU A 330 -13.26 23.76 3.61
CA LEU A 330 -13.24 22.67 4.58
C LEU A 330 -12.61 23.12 5.91
N PHE A 331 -11.45 23.80 5.86
CA PHE A 331 -10.80 24.32 7.06
C PHE A 331 -11.59 25.45 7.72
N GLU A 332 -12.22 26.35 6.94
CA GLU A 332 -13.11 27.36 7.49
C GLU A 332 -14.28 26.74 8.27
N MET A 333 -14.92 25.71 7.71
CA MET A 333 -15.99 24.96 8.37
C MET A 333 -15.48 24.30 9.65
N LEU A 334 -14.30 23.66 9.59
CA LEU A 334 -13.65 23.05 10.75
C LEU A 334 -13.40 24.08 11.86
N PHE A 335 -12.93 25.27 11.51
CA PHE A 335 -12.66 26.35 12.46
C PHE A 335 -13.93 27.01 13.01
N ARG A 336 -15.00 27.10 12.22
CA ARG A 336 -16.29 27.62 12.70
C ARG A 336 -17.01 26.64 13.64
N SER A 337 -16.66 25.35 13.61
CA SER A 337 -17.25 24.30 14.47
C SER A 337 -16.97 24.44 15.97
N VAL A 338 -16.17 25.41 16.38
CA VAL A 338 -15.76 25.66 17.77
C VAL A 338 -16.13 27.07 18.26
N SER A 339 -17.21 27.65 17.72
CA SER A 339 -17.70 28.98 18.11
C SER A 339 -17.84 29.12 19.65
N PRO A 340 -17.59 30.31 20.24
CA PRO A 340 -17.77 30.55 21.68
C PRO A 340 -19.16 30.19 22.23
N SER A 341 -20.17 30.12 21.36
CA SER A 341 -21.55 29.72 21.69
C SER A 341 -21.75 28.20 21.83
N GLN A 342 -20.82 27.36 21.33
CA GLN A 342 -20.90 25.89 21.40
C GLN A 342 -20.11 25.35 22.59
N LYS A 343 -20.77 24.53 23.42
CA LYS A 343 -20.13 23.81 24.54
C LYS A 343 -19.39 22.58 24.03
N VAL A 344 -18.16 22.76 23.55
CA VAL A 344 -17.27 21.67 23.17
C VAL A 344 -16.20 21.42 24.25
N PRO A 345 -15.68 20.18 24.41
CA PRO A 345 -14.64 19.89 25.38
C PRO A 345 -13.34 20.64 25.11
N GLY A 346 -12.63 21.05 26.17
CA GLY A 346 -11.37 21.79 26.05
C GLY A 346 -10.28 21.07 25.26
N PHE A 347 -10.25 19.73 25.25
CA PHE A 347 -9.31 18.98 24.42
C PHE A 347 -9.61 19.12 22.92
N TYR A 348 -10.89 19.15 22.54
CA TYR A 348 -11.33 19.35 21.16
C TYR A 348 -10.97 20.76 20.69
N LEU A 349 -11.27 21.78 21.51
CA LEU A 349 -10.87 23.16 21.27
C LEU A 349 -9.38 23.29 20.99
N ARG A 350 -8.52 22.72 21.86
CA ARG A 350 -7.07 22.77 21.67
C ARG A 350 -6.61 22.18 20.34
N LYS A 351 -7.23 21.08 19.90
CA LYS A 351 -6.91 20.45 18.60
C LYS A 351 -7.25 21.36 17.43
N ILE A 352 -8.44 21.98 17.45
CA ILE A 352 -8.88 22.88 16.37
C ILE A 352 -8.06 24.18 16.36
N GLU A 353 -7.78 24.77 17.52
CA GLU A 353 -6.90 25.95 17.63
C GLU A 353 -5.47 25.65 17.19
N TYR A 354 -4.96 24.44 17.47
CA TYR A 354 -3.65 24.01 17.00
C TYR A 354 -3.59 24.01 15.47
N LEU A 355 -4.56 23.38 14.79
CA LEU A 355 -4.66 23.41 13.33
C LEU A 355 -4.76 24.84 12.79
N ARG A 356 -5.60 25.68 13.41
CA ARG A 356 -5.78 27.09 13.03
C ARG A 356 -4.49 27.88 13.16
N THR A 357 -3.75 27.67 14.23
CA THR A 357 -2.48 28.36 14.52
C THR A 357 -1.40 27.99 13.51
N ILE A 358 -1.27 26.69 13.19
CA ILE A 358 -0.30 26.24 12.18
C ILE A 358 -0.64 26.84 10.82
N LEU A 359 -1.90 26.76 10.38
CA LEU A 359 -2.30 27.29 9.08
C LEU A 359 -2.22 28.82 9.01
N SER A 360 -2.49 29.55 10.08
CA SER A 360 -2.37 31.02 10.08
C SER A 360 -0.92 31.52 10.00
N GLN A 361 0.05 30.71 10.44
CA GLN A 361 1.49 30.99 10.35
C GLN A 361 2.11 30.60 9.00
N CYS A 362 1.38 29.85 8.17
CA CYS A 362 1.85 29.45 6.85
C CYS A 362 1.82 30.64 5.87
N THR A 363 2.86 30.72 5.04
CA THR A 363 2.90 31.57 3.85
C THR A 363 1.89 31.11 2.80
N ASP A 364 1.58 31.96 1.82
CA ASP A 364 0.65 31.60 0.74
C ASP A 364 1.16 30.42 -0.09
N LEU A 365 2.48 30.30 -0.30
CA LEU A 365 3.09 29.15 -0.95
C LEU A 365 2.84 27.87 -0.14
N GLU A 366 3.12 27.88 1.16
CA GLU A 366 2.96 26.73 2.05
C GLU A 366 1.50 26.25 2.10
N LYS A 367 0.53 27.19 2.18
CA LYS A 367 -0.90 26.86 2.12
C LYS A 367 -1.31 26.29 0.77
N THR A 368 -0.87 26.92 -0.32
CA THR A 368 -1.18 26.47 -1.69
C THR A 368 -0.62 25.06 -1.92
N TRP A 369 0.61 24.79 -1.47
CA TRP A 369 1.24 23.47 -1.52
C TRP A 369 0.43 22.44 -0.75
N PHE A 370 0.06 22.77 0.50
CA PHE A 370 -0.68 21.87 1.37
C PHE A 370 -2.06 21.54 0.79
N TYR A 371 -2.79 22.53 0.30
CA TYR A 371 -4.12 22.33 -0.29
C TYR A 371 -4.05 21.54 -1.61
N ARG A 372 -3.04 21.81 -2.45
CA ARG A 372 -2.82 21.04 -3.68
C ARG A 372 -2.55 19.56 -3.37
N TYR A 373 -1.71 19.26 -2.38
CA TYR A 373 -1.43 17.88 -2.00
C TYR A 373 -2.60 17.19 -1.28
N ILE A 374 -3.45 17.91 -0.52
CA ILE A 374 -4.71 17.33 -0.03
C ILE A 374 -5.57 16.84 -1.20
N ARG A 375 -5.74 17.66 -2.24
CA ARG A 375 -6.52 17.30 -3.44
C ARG A 375 -5.92 16.09 -4.14
N PHE A 376 -4.61 16.12 -4.38
CA PHE A 376 -3.89 15.01 -5.02
C PHE A 376 -4.04 13.70 -4.24
N ILE A 377 -3.83 13.69 -2.92
CA ILE A 377 -3.94 12.48 -2.09
C ILE A 377 -5.40 11.99 -2.06
N SER A 378 -6.39 12.88 -1.96
CA SER A 378 -7.81 12.51 -2.04
C SER A 378 -8.16 11.88 -3.39
N GLY A 379 -7.62 12.40 -4.50
CA GLY A 379 -7.79 11.84 -5.83
C GLY A 379 -7.21 10.43 -5.96
N GLU A 380 -5.98 10.22 -5.48
CA GLU A 380 -5.35 8.89 -5.47
C GLU A 380 -6.14 7.87 -4.64
N LEU A 381 -6.56 8.27 -3.43
CA LEU A 381 -7.34 7.40 -2.54
C LEU A 381 -8.70 7.04 -3.17
N SER A 382 -9.34 7.99 -3.85
CA SER A 382 -10.59 7.75 -4.57
C SER A 382 -10.41 6.74 -5.69
N LEU A 383 -9.37 6.87 -6.52
CA LEU A 383 -9.08 5.92 -7.60
C LEU A 383 -8.68 4.54 -7.08
N GLN A 384 -7.95 4.45 -5.96
CA GLN A 384 -7.66 3.16 -5.32
C GLN A 384 -8.95 2.45 -4.89
N LYS A 385 -9.95 3.19 -4.40
CA LYS A 385 -11.22 2.62 -3.95
C LYS A 385 -12.14 2.27 -5.12
N LEU A 386 -12.33 3.21 -6.05
CA LEU A 386 -13.36 3.13 -7.08
C LEU A 386 -12.87 2.51 -8.39
N GLY A 387 -11.57 2.57 -8.66
CA GLY A 387 -10.99 2.27 -9.96
C GLY A 387 -11.07 3.47 -10.92
N ASN A 388 -10.51 3.29 -12.11
CA ASN A 388 -10.62 4.22 -13.24
C ASN A 388 -11.44 3.54 -14.35
N ASN A 389 -12.45 4.23 -14.86
CA ASN A 389 -13.32 3.71 -15.93
C ASN A 389 -12.61 3.64 -17.29
N ASP A 390 -11.50 4.36 -17.47
CA ASP A 390 -10.78 4.45 -18.75
C ASP A 390 -9.74 3.34 -18.95
N THR A 391 -9.55 2.45 -17.97
CA THR A 391 -8.57 1.36 -18.10
C THR A 391 -9.18 0.11 -18.72
N THR A 392 -8.43 -0.54 -19.61
CA THR A 392 -8.80 -1.81 -20.28
C THR A 392 -8.96 -3.01 -19.34
N SER A 393 -8.78 -2.84 -18.03
CA SER A 393 -8.98 -3.90 -17.04
C SER A 393 -9.57 -3.34 -15.75
N PRO A 394 -10.42 -4.12 -15.06
CA PRO A 394 -10.95 -3.75 -13.75
C PRO A 394 -9.81 -3.41 -12.78
N ASN A 395 -9.92 -2.29 -12.08
CA ASN A 395 -8.94 -1.86 -11.08
C ASN A 395 -9.64 -1.22 -9.87
N GLY A 396 -8.86 -0.96 -8.82
CA GLY A 396 -9.37 -0.48 -7.54
C GLY A 396 -10.17 -1.54 -6.77
N LEU A 397 -10.51 -1.25 -5.51
CA LEU A 397 -11.22 -2.19 -4.64
C LEU A 397 -12.62 -2.54 -5.16
N ALA A 398 -13.34 -1.56 -5.71
CA ALA A 398 -14.70 -1.75 -6.20
C ALA A 398 -14.80 -2.68 -7.41
N SER A 399 -13.69 -2.95 -8.11
CA SER A 399 -13.65 -3.95 -9.18
C SER A 399 -14.16 -5.33 -8.73
N LEU A 400 -13.98 -5.69 -7.44
CA LEU A 400 -14.45 -6.94 -6.86
C LEU A 400 -15.96 -7.19 -7.03
N TRP A 401 -16.76 -6.12 -7.17
CA TRP A 401 -18.21 -6.21 -7.39
C TRP A 401 -18.73 -5.40 -8.58
N ASN A 402 -17.92 -4.55 -9.18
CA ASN A 402 -18.27 -3.81 -10.40
C ASN A 402 -17.94 -4.57 -11.70
N SER A 403 -17.05 -5.57 -11.64
CA SER A 403 -16.75 -6.47 -12.76
C SER A 403 -17.38 -7.86 -12.55
N SER A 404 -17.54 -8.64 -13.61
CA SER A 404 -18.01 -10.02 -13.48
C SER A 404 -16.88 -10.93 -12.96
N PHE A 405 -17.25 -12.04 -12.31
CA PHE A 405 -16.27 -13.02 -11.87
C PHE A 405 -15.47 -13.60 -13.04
N ASP A 406 -16.15 -13.89 -14.16
CA ASP A 406 -15.53 -14.44 -15.37
C ASP A 406 -14.51 -13.48 -15.98
N GLU A 407 -14.77 -12.17 -15.98
CA GLU A 407 -13.80 -11.14 -16.42
C GLU A 407 -12.53 -11.15 -15.56
N ARG A 408 -12.68 -11.23 -14.23
CA ARG A 408 -11.54 -11.27 -13.30
C ARG A 408 -10.78 -12.60 -13.40
N SER A 409 -11.49 -13.71 -13.55
CA SER A 409 -10.90 -15.03 -13.78
C SER A 409 -10.11 -15.07 -15.09
N ALA A 410 -10.66 -14.54 -16.18
CA ALA A 410 -9.95 -14.44 -17.46
C ALA A 410 -8.73 -13.51 -17.39
N SER A 411 -8.78 -12.50 -16.52
CA SER A 411 -7.64 -11.62 -16.21
C SER A 411 -6.62 -12.26 -15.27
N LEU A 412 -6.91 -13.46 -14.74
CA LEU A 412 -6.11 -14.24 -13.79
C LEU A 412 -6.02 -13.60 -12.39
N ASP A 413 -6.93 -12.68 -12.06
CA ASP A 413 -6.94 -11.90 -10.81
C ASP A 413 -7.60 -12.62 -9.62
N VAL A 414 -8.00 -13.87 -9.82
CA VAL A 414 -8.71 -14.68 -8.82
C VAL A 414 -8.12 -16.09 -8.76
N LEU A 415 -7.90 -16.59 -7.55
CA LEU A 415 -7.72 -18.01 -7.28
C LEU A 415 -9.03 -18.55 -6.73
N PHE A 416 -9.58 -19.64 -7.26
CA PHE A 416 -10.87 -20.19 -6.82
C PHE A 416 -10.90 -21.71 -6.94
N SER A 417 -12.02 -22.31 -6.53
CA SER A 417 -12.15 -23.77 -6.37
C SER A 417 -11.09 -24.35 -5.42
N LEU A 418 -10.71 -23.55 -4.43
CA LEU A 418 -9.69 -23.92 -3.45
C LEU A 418 -10.32 -24.74 -2.32
N SER A 419 -9.70 -25.85 -1.94
CA SER A 419 -10.12 -26.65 -0.79
C SER A 419 -9.09 -26.58 0.33
N ILE A 420 -9.54 -26.60 1.59
CA ILE A 420 -8.61 -26.51 2.74
C ILE A 420 -7.92 -27.88 2.93
N VAL A 421 -6.59 -27.86 2.99
CA VAL A 421 -5.75 -29.03 3.31
C VAL A 421 -5.42 -29.04 4.80
N GLU A 422 -4.98 -27.89 5.31
CA GLU A 422 -4.49 -27.74 6.67
C GLU A 422 -4.77 -26.33 7.17
N ILE A 423 -5.10 -26.22 8.46
CA ILE A 423 -5.17 -24.94 9.17
C ILE A 423 -4.18 -25.01 10.34
N ASP A 424 -3.13 -24.21 10.25
CA ASP A 424 -2.12 -24.07 11.30
C ASP A 424 -2.36 -22.78 12.09
N ASP A 425 -2.95 -22.94 13.27
CA ASP A 425 -3.12 -21.87 14.26
C ASP A 425 -2.05 -21.92 15.37
N SER A 426 -1.03 -22.77 15.22
CA SER A 426 0.05 -22.90 16.20
C SER A 426 1.06 -21.76 16.03
N GLY A 427 1.41 -21.11 17.15
CA GLY A 427 2.40 -20.03 17.17
C GLY A 427 1.96 -18.71 16.50
N ASN A 428 2.93 -17.99 15.93
CA ASN A 428 2.73 -16.65 15.35
C ASN A 428 2.32 -16.66 13.87
N GLU A 429 2.34 -17.81 13.19
CA GLU A 429 2.25 -17.85 11.72
C GLU A 429 0.81 -17.90 11.17
N ARG A 430 -0.17 -18.45 11.91
CA ARG A 430 -1.63 -18.36 11.62
C ARG A 430 -1.96 -18.58 10.14
N THR A 431 -1.61 -19.74 9.59
CA THR A 431 -1.72 -20.03 8.15
C THR A 431 -2.86 -21.01 7.82
N ILE A 432 -3.42 -20.88 6.62
CA ILE A 432 -4.24 -21.93 5.99
C ILE A 432 -3.57 -22.32 4.69
N ILE A 433 -3.45 -23.62 4.47
CA ILE A 433 -2.97 -24.22 3.22
C ILE A 433 -4.18 -24.70 2.43
N PHE A 434 -4.31 -24.19 1.22
CA PHE A 434 -5.34 -24.54 0.27
C PHE A 434 -4.78 -25.40 -0.86
N ALA A 435 -5.49 -26.45 -1.26
CA ALA A 435 -5.26 -27.18 -2.49
C ALA A 435 -5.94 -26.49 -3.67
N ARG A 436 -5.21 -26.43 -4.79
CA ARG A 436 -5.70 -25.97 -6.10
C ARG A 436 -6.27 -27.15 -6.87
N ASP A 437 -7.23 -26.86 -7.76
CA ASP A 437 -7.75 -27.85 -8.71
C ASP A 437 -6.62 -28.33 -9.64
N GLU A 438 -6.55 -29.63 -9.92
CA GLU A 438 -5.54 -30.21 -10.82
C GLU A 438 -5.71 -29.75 -12.27
N ASN A 439 -6.92 -29.30 -12.65
CA ASN A 439 -7.21 -28.73 -13.97
C ASN A 439 -6.90 -27.22 -14.06
N ASP A 440 -6.57 -26.57 -12.94
CA ASP A 440 -6.09 -25.19 -12.96
C ASP A 440 -4.72 -25.17 -13.65
N HIS A 441 -4.60 -24.43 -14.75
CA HIS A 441 -3.37 -24.30 -15.55
C HIS A 441 -2.18 -23.73 -14.75
N GLY A 442 -2.39 -23.33 -13.48
CA GLY A 442 -1.35 -22.91 -12.55
C GLY A 442 -0.99 -21.43 -12.68
N VAL A 443 -1.50 -20.78 -13.73
CA VAL A 443 -1.20 -19.43 -14.17
C VAL A 443 -2.13 -18.46 -13.45
N VAL A 444 -1.59 -17.62 -12.56
CA VAL A 444 -2.36 -16.60 -11.83
C VAL A 444 -1.61 -15.29 -11.66
N ASN A 445 -2.37 -14.20 -11.53
CA ASN A 445 -1.90 -12.85 -11.29
C ASN A 445 -1.70 -12.56 -9.78
N PHE A 446 -1.03 -13.47 -9.06
CA PHE A 446 -0.70 -13.33 -7.64
C PHE A 446 0.78 -13.54 -7.37
N ARG A 447 1.28 -12.95 -6.29
CA ARG A 447 2.67 -13.08 -5.83
C ARG A 447 2.72 -13.30 -4.32
N GLU A 448 3.79 -13.95 -3.87
CA GLU A 448 4.12 -14.02 -2.45
C GLU A 448 4.33 -12.60 -1.89
N GLY A 449 3.74 -12.35 -0.72
CA GLY A 449 3.67 -11.04 -0.07
C GLY A 449 2.48 -10.18 -0.47
N ASP A 450 1.69 -10.55 -1.49
CA ASP A 450 0.48 -9.82 -1.84
C ASP A 450 -0.56 -9.92 -0.70
N ILE A 451 -1.19 -8.80 -0.37
CA ILE A 451 -2.33 -8.77 0.54
C ILE A 451 -3.59 -9.24 -0.19
N CYS A 452 -4.37 -10.08 0.45
CA CYS A 452 -5.50 -10.72 -0.19
C CYS A 452 -6.73 -10.82 0.73
N ILE A 453 -7.87 -10.95 0.08
CA ILE A 453 -9.17 -11.29 0.65
C ILE A 453 -9.46 -12.73 0.32
N VAL A 454 -9.87 -13.50 1.33
CA VAL A 454 -10.27 -14.91 1.21
C VAL A 454 -11.72 -15.03 1.66
N TYR A 455 -12.56 -15.70 0.87
CA TYR A 455 -13.97 -15.89 1.20
C TYR A 455 -14.50 -17.24 0.69
N PRO A 456 -15.52 -17.82 1.35
CA PRO A 456 -16.18 -19.02 0.86
C PRO A 456 -16.85 -18.79 -0.50
N ARG A 457 -16.66 -19.73 -1.43
CA ARG A 457 -17.27 -19.68 -2.76
C ARG A 457 -17.61 -21.08 -3.25
N SER A 458 -18.81 -21.53 -2.92
CA SER A 458 -19.34 -22.83 -3.37
C SER A 458 -20.32 -22.68 -4.56
N ASP A 459 -20.91 -21.48 -4.73
CA ASP A 459 -21.83 -21.14 -5.81
C ASP A 459 -21.31 -19.93 -6.63
N VAL A 460 -21.75 -19.78 -7.88
CA VAL A 460 -21.41 -18.62 -8.73
C VAL A 460 -21.93 -17.30 -8.18
N ASN A 461 -22.98 -17.34 -7.35
CA ASN A 461 -23.56 -16.19 -6.67
C ASN A 461 -22.77 -15.76 -5.43
N ASP A 462 -21.78 -16.54 -4.99
CA ASP A 462 -20.95 -16.19 -3.83
C ASP A 462 -19.93 -15.11 -4.21
N THR A 463 -19.93 -14.03 -3.44
CA THR A 463 -19.10 -12.85 -3.67
C THR A 463 -18.60 -12.27 -2.35
N VAL A 464 -17.65 -11.35 -2.44
CA VAL A 464 -17.19 -10.55 -1.29
C VAL A 464 -18.31 -9.72 -0.64
N LEU A 465 -19.45 -9.48 -1.31
CA LEU A 465 -20.55 -8.66 -0.77
C LEU A 465 -21.63 -9.46 -0.02
N ASN A 466 -21.63 -10.79 -0.12
CA ASN A 466 -22.62 -11.66 0.53
C ASN A 466 -21.99 -12.79 1.36
N ARG A 467 -20.67 -12.73 1.58
CA ARG A 467 -19.93 -13.65 2.44
C ARG A 467 -19.10 -12.88 3.46
N GLN A 468 -18.75 -13.57 4.56
CA GLN A 468 -17.72 -13.09 5.46
C GLN A 468 -16.37 -13.13 4.74
N ILE A 469 -15.58 -12.07 4.91
CA ILE A 469 -14.24 -11.95 4.34
C ILE A 469 -13.19 -12.17 5.42
N LEU A 470 -12.14 -12.90 5.05
CA LEU A 470 -10.90 -13.03 5.80
C LEU A 470 -9.79 -12.23 5.09
N LYS A 471 -8.99 -11.49 5.85
CA LYS A 471 -7.85 -10.72 5.30
C LYS A 471 -6.55 -11.41 5.65
N GLY A 472 -5.69 -11.58 4.65
CA GLY A 472 -4.42 -12.28 4.79
C GLY A 472 -3.31 -11.74 3.88
N THR A 473 -2.22 -12.48 3.85
CA THR A 473 -1.08 -12.24 2.97
C THR A 473 -0.63 -13.58 2.42
N LEU A 474 -0.42 -13.65 1.10
CA LEU A 474 0.09 -14.85 0.45
C LEU A 474 1.51 -15.14 0.93
N VAL A 475 1.74 -16.31 1.51
CA VAL A 475 3.04 -16.75 2.01
C VAL A 475 3.79 -17.51 0.94
N ARG A 476 3.11 -18.47 0.30
CA ARG A 476 3.70 -19.37 -0.68
C ARG A 476 2.66 -19.81 -1.70
N MET A 477 3.08 -19.98 -2.95
CA MET A 477 2.21 -20.47 -4.01
C MET A 477 2.92 -21.44 -4.94
N THR A 478 2.28 -22.56 -5.22
CA THR A 478 2.75 -23.59 -6.17
C THR A 478 1.63 -23.95 -7.14
N LYS A 479 1.90 -24.87 -8.08
CA LYS A 479 0.85 -25.43 -8.95
C LYS A 479 -0.25 -26.18 -8.18
N LYS A 480 0.07 -26.73 -7.00
CA LYS A 480 -0.86 -27.58 -6.22
C LYS A 480 -1.43 -26.92 -4.97
N LEU A 481 -0.68 -25.99 -4.37
CA LEU A 481 -0.98 -25.44 -3.05
C LEU A 481 -0.84 -23.92 -3.04
N VAL A 482 -1.69 -23.26 -2.26
CA VAL A 482 -1.59 -21.84 -1.90
C VAL A 482 -1.62 -21.74 -0.38
N GLU A 483 -0.65 -21.02 0.20
CA GLU A 483 -0.55 -20.81 1.63
C GLU A 483 -0.80 -19.34 1.95
N VAL A 484 -1.77 -19.07 2.82
CA VAL A 484 -2.17 -17.72 3.23
C VAL A 484 -1.96 -17.55 4.73
N ARG A 485 -1.22 -16.51 5.12
CA ARG A 485 -1.10 -16.06 6.52
C ARG A 485 -2.22 -15.10 6.83
N PHE A 486 -3.06 -15.43 7.79
CA PHE A 486 -4.15 -14.57 8.24
C PHE A 486 -3.68 -13.64 9.34
N ARG A 487 -4.35 -12.49 9.45
CA ARG A 487 -4.03 -11.51 10.49
C ARG A 487 -4.45 -12.00 11.89
N TYR A 488 -5.38 -12.95 11.97
CA TYR A 488 -6.01 -13.42 13.22
C TYR A 488 -6.07 -14.95 13.25
N LYS A 489 -6.27 -15.55 14.43
CA LYS A 489 -6.36 -17.01 14.62
C LYS A 489 -7.72 -17.56 14.11
N GLN A 490 -7.78 -18.81 13.69
CA GLN A 490 -8.91 -19.40 12.94
C GLN A 490 -9.67 -20.51 13.73
N LYS A 491 -10.23 -20.20 14.92
CA LYS A 491 -10.80 -21.23 15.85
C LYS A 491 -12.06 -21.91 15.35
N ASN A 492 -12.93 -21.17 14.66
CA ASN A 492 -14.27 -21.64 14.31
C ASN A 492 -14.17 -22.71 13.22
N ARG A 493 -13.73 -23.92 13.60
CA ARG A 493 -13.51 -25.06 12.70
C ARG A 493 -14.77 -25.41 11.94
N GLN A 494 -15.94 -25.21 12.56
CA GLN A 494 -17.21 -25.44 11.91
C GLN A 494 -17.42 -24.50 10.71
N PHE A 495 -17.12 -23.21 10.86
CA PHE A 495 -17.18 -22.26 9.74
C PHE A 495 -16.33 -22.73 8.55
N TYR A 496 -15.13 -23.28 8.77
CA TYR A 496 -14.32 -23.80 7.67
C TYR A 496 -14.85 -25.11 7.11
N ALA A 497 -15.33 -26.01 7.97
CA ALA A 497 -15.88 -27.30 7.57
C ALA A 497 -17.18 -27.18 6.77
N ASP A 498 -18.00 -26.17 7.06
CA ASP A 498 -19.26 -25.90 6.36
C ASP A 498 -19.06 -25.40 4.92
N HIS A 499 -17.84 -24.93 4.58
CA HIS A 499 -17.53 -24.34 3.29
C HIS A 499 -16.45 -25.16 2.56
N PRO A 500 -16.85 -25.99 1.58
CA PRO A 500 -15.91 -26.89 0.90
C PRO A 500 -14.96 -26.16 -0.06
N LEU A 501 -15.38 -25.02 -0.61
CA LEU A 501 -14.66 -24.29 -1.66
C LEU A 501 -14.48 -22.82 -1.31
N TRP A 502 -13.33 -22.28 -1.70
CA TRP A 502 -12.85 -20.94 -1.36
C TRP A 502 -12.32 -20.20 -2.57
N ALA A 503 -12.32 -18.87 -2.47
CA ALA A 503 -11.70 -17.97 -3.42
C ALA A 503 -10.77 -16.97 -2.72
N ILE A 504 -9.72 -16.55 -3.43
CA ILE A 504 -8.75 -15.53 -3.03
C ILE A 504 -8.72 -14.44 -4.11
N GLU A 505 -8.89 -13.19 -3.69
CA GLU A 505 -8.83 -11.98 -4.53
C GLU A 505 -7.89 -10.93 -3.91
N HIS A 506 -7.44 -9.94 -4.68
CA HIS A 506 -6.56 -8.87 -4.21
C HIS A 506 -7.24 -7.95 -3.17
N ASP A 507 -6.49 -7.49 -2.16
CA ASP A 507 -6.94 -6.48 -1.18
C ASP A 507 -6.18 -5.15 -1.36
N THR A 508 -6.70 -4.08 -0.77
CA THR A 508 -6.02 -2.78 -0.71
C THR A 508 -6.05 -2.18 0.71
N LEU A 509 -5.14 -1.24 0.98
CA LEU A 509 -5.05 -0.56 2.29
C LEU A 509 -5.02 0.96 2.13
N ASP A 510 -5.86 1.64 2.89
CA ASP A 510 -5.91 3.11 2.98
C ASP A 510 -4.73 3.71 3.78
N SER A 511 -4.01 2.87 4.53
CA SER A 511 -3.02 3.32 5.52
C SER A 511 -1.88 4.17 4.92
N ALA A 512 -1.44 3.87 3.70
CA ALA A 512 -0.41 4.63 3.01
C ALA A 512 -0.84 6.08 2.76
N PHE A 513 -2.08 6.29 2.27
CA PHE A 513 -2.65 7.62 2.02
C PHE A 513 -2.92 8.38 3.32
N ASN A 514 -3.42 7.70 4.35
CA ASN A 514 -3.59 8.30 5.68
C ASN A 514 -2.26 8.80 6.25
N ASN A 515 -1.15 8.11 5.98
CA ASN A 515 0.18 8.55 6.39
C ASN A 515 0.68 9.73 5.55
N MET A 516 0.33 9.81 4.26
CA MET A 516 0.63 10.98 3.43
C MET A 516 -0.06 12.24 3.96
N PHE A 517 -1.35 12.19 4.31
CA PHE A 517 -2.08 13.33 4.90
C PHE A 517 -1.40 13.85 6.18
N LYS A 518 -0.98 12.93 7.06
CA LYS A 518 -0.22 13.29 8.27
C LYS A 518 1.14 13.87 7.94
N GLY A 519 1.84 13.27 6.97
CA GLY A 519 3.16 13.71 6.54
C GLY A 519 3.16 15.14 6.03
N ILE A 520 2.21 15.51 5.17
CA ILE A 520 2.10 16.88 4.66
C ILE A 520 1.73 17.89 5.74
N PHE A 521 0.88 17.51 6.71
CA PHE A 521 0.55 18.39 7.82
C PHE A 521 1.72 18.53 8.81
N SER A 522 2.39 17.43 9.15
CA SER A 522 3.60 17.42 9.98
C SER A 522 4.69 18.32 9.40
N PHE A 523 4.84 18.37 8.07
CA PHE A 523 5.79 19.28 7.43
C PHE A 523 5.52 20.76 7.75
N LEU A 524 4.25 21.18 7.84
CA LEU A 524 3.90 22.55 8.22
C LEU A 524 4.29 22.89 9.67
N THR A 525 4.54 21.89 10.51
CA THR A 525 5.02 22.09 11.88
C THR A 525 6.55 22.22 11.97
N ALA A 526 7.28 21.94 10.89
CA ALA A 526 8.73 22.06 10.83
C ALA A 526 9.19 23.51 10.95
N SER A 527 10.47 23.71 11.27
CA SER A 527 11.07 25.04 11.34
C SER A 527 10.98 25.76 9.99
N LYS A 528 10.78 27.08 10.02
CA LYS A 528 10.69 27.92 8.81
C LYS A 528 11.86 27.67 7.85
N GLN A 529 13.08 27.58 8.36
CA GLN A 529 14.27 27.29 7.55
C GLN A 529 14.16 25.94 6.82
N LYS A 530 13.74 24.86 7.49
CA LYS A 530 13.57 23.54 6.84
C LYS A 530 12.51 23.60 5.76
N ARG A 531 11.41 24.34 5.99
CA ARG A 531 10.33 24.50 4.99
C ARG A 531 10.80 25.30 3.77
N GLU A 532 11.49 26.42 3.98
CA GLU A 532 12.08 27.23 2.89
C GLU A 532 13.09 26.43 2.06
N THR A 533 13.95 25.63 2.70
CA THR A 533 14.91 24.76 1.99
C THR A 533 14.21 23.66 1.19
N LEU A 534 13.22 22.97 1.77
CA LEU A 534 12.53 21.85 1.12
C LEU A 534 11.52 22.26 0.04
N LEU A 535 10.95 23.46 0.14
CA LEU A 535 10.15 24.08 -0.93
C LEU A 535 11.02 24.79 -1.98
N GLY A 536 12.35 24.73 -1.87
CA GLY A 536 13.28 25.30 -2.84
C GLY A 536 13.34 26.82 -2.83
N GLN A 537 12.84 27.49 -1.78
CA GLN A 537 12.95 28.95 -1.62
C GLN A 537 14.37 29.36 -1.19
N LYS A 538 15.08 28.50 -0.46
CA LYS A 538 16.44 28.72 0.03
C LYS A 538 17.37 27.60 -0.43
N ALA A 539 18.60 27.96 -0.82
CA ALA A 539 19.63 26.98 -1.15
C ALA A 539 20.03 26.17 0.10
N PRO A 540 20.35 24.87 -0.05
CA PRO A 540 20.90 24.09 1.05
C PRO A 540 22.27 24.64 1.46
N GLY A 541 22.54 24.65 2.77
CA GLY A 541 23.79 25.12 3.36
C GLY A 541 25.00 24.24 3.01
N VAL A 542 26.19 24.87 3.05
CA VAL A 542 27.49 24.21 2.82
C VAL A 542 28.45 24.66 3.91
N LYS A 543 29.16 23.71 4.50
CA LYS A 543 30.24 24.01 5.43
C LYS A 543 31.42 24.60 4.67
N ILE A 544 32.13 25.53 5.30
CA ILE A 544 33.41 26.02 4.73
C ILE A 544 34.37 24.84 4.74
N PRO A 545 34.85 24.37 3.57
CA PRO A 545 35.69 23.17 3.52
C PRO A 545 37.02 23.44 4.21
N ASP A 546 37.42 22.56 5.14
CA ASP A 546 38.81 22.48 5.56
C ASP A 546 39.66 22.10 4.34
N LYS A 547 40.82 22.73 4.14
CA LYS A 547 41.74 22.43 3.03
C LYS A 547 42.15 20.95 3.03
N LYS A 548 41.39 20.09 2.34
CA LYS A 548 41.73 18.69 2.09
C LYS A 548 42.25 18.51 0.66
N GLN A 549 43.15 17.54 0.47
CA GLN A 549 43.57 17.08 -0.84
C GLN A 549 42.37 16.50 -1.60
N LYS A 550 42.22 16.84 -2.87
CA LYS A 550 41.16 16.28 -3.73
C LYS A 550 41.35 14.77 -3.84
N SER A 551 40.39 14.01 -3.32
CA SER A 551 40.32 12.56 -3.47
C SER A 551 39.84 12.18 -4.89
N VAL A 552 40.26 11.02 -5.39
CA VAL A 552 39.80 10.49 -6.70
C VAL A 552 38.38 9.93 -6.52
N PRO A 553 37.47 10.04 -7.51
CA PRO A 553 36.16 9.38 -7.44
C PRO A 553 36.28 7.91 -7.02
N PRO A 554 35.47 7.42 -6.06
CA PRO A 554 34.26 8.03 -5.50
C PRO A 554 34.49 9.11 -4.42
N GLY A 555 35.73 9.34 -3.99
CA GLY A 555 36.05 10.23 -2.86
C GLY A 555 35.54 11.67 -3.02
N ASP A 556 35.69 12.29 -4.20
CA ASP A 556 35.28 13.69 -4.42
C ASP A 556 33.78 13.91 -4.14
N ILE A 557 32.93 12.97 -4.56
CA ILE A 557 31.49 13.06 -4.32
C ILE A 557 31.17 12.84 -2.84
N ILE A 558 31.85 11.88 -2.18
CA ILE A 558 31.67 11.64 -0.75
C ILE A 558 32.09 12.88 0.04
N ASP A 559 33.21 13.53 -0.29
CA ASP A 559 33.67 14.76 0.35
C ASP A 559 32.63 15.88 0.23
N LYS A 560 32.10 16.11 -0.99
CA LYS A 560 30.99 17.06 -1.22
C LYS A 560 29.75 16.73 -0.41
N VAL A 561 29.40 15.45 -0.34
CA VAL A 561 28.31 15.00 0.52
C VAL A 561 28.64 15.35 1.96
N MET A 562 29.82 15.06 2.49
CA MET A 562 30.17 15.33 3.89
C MET A 562 30.17 16.83 4.24
N ASP A 563 30.46 17.70 3.26
CA ASP A 563 30.49 19.16 3.40
C ASP A 563 29.10 19.82 3.34
N SER A 564 28.06 19.15 2.83
CA SER A 564 26.71 19.71 2.83
C SER A 564 26.07 19.74 4.23
N GLU A 565 25.18 20.70 4.48
CA GLU A 565 24.50 20.85 5.77
C GLU A 565 23.09 20.24 5.78
N ASP A 566 22.25 20.63 4.82
CA ASP A 566 20.83 20.24 4.81
C ASP A 566 20.57 18.95 4.05
N TYR A 567 20.94 18.91 2.76
CA TYR A 567 20.78 17.74 1.92
C TYR A 567 21.84 17.63 0.82
N PHE A 568 21.95 16.43 0.24
CA PHE A 568 22.72 16.20 -0.99
C PHE A 568 22.01 15.19 -1.89
N LEU A 569 22.05 15.40 -3.20
CA LEU A 569 21.43 14.51 -4.20
C LEU A 569 22.51 13.80 -5.03
N ILE A 570 22.47 12.48 -5.07
CA ILE A 570 23.36 11.66 -5.92
C ILE A 570 22.53 11.07 -7.06
N VAL A 571 22.78 11.54 -8.28
CA VAL A 571 22.22 10.98 -9.51
C VAL A 571 23.06 9.79 -9.92
N GLY A 572 22.51 8.59 -9.78
CA GLY A 572 23.22 7.34 -10.07
C GLY A 572 22.59 6.55 -11.21
N PRO A 573 23.07 6.75 -12.45
CA PRO A 573 22.72 5.91 -13.59
C PRO A 573 22.91 4.40 -13.33
N PRO A 574 22.33 3.52 -14.17
CA PRO A 574 22.45 2.07 -14.03
C PRO A 574 23.89 1.60 -13.96
N GLY A 575 24.19 0.67 -13.05
CA GLY A 575 25.52 0.07 -12.92
C GLY A 575 26.59 0.94 -12.25
N THR A 576 26.27 2.16 -11.81
CA THR A 576 27.24 3.09 -11.20
C THR A 576 27.55 2.84 -9.72
N GLY A 577 27.00 1.78 -9.13
CA GLY A 577 27.26 1.40 -7.73
C GLY A 577 26.57 2.28 -6.69
N LYS A 578 25.37 2.82 -6.97
CA LYS A 578 24.52 3.58 -6.02
C LYS A 578 24.55 2.98 -4.61
N THR A 579 24.10 1.73 -4.49
CA THR A 579 23.97 1.02 -3.21
C THR A 579 25.30 0.42 -2.76
N SER A 580 25.94 -0.39 -3.62
CA SER A 580 27.12 -1.21 -3.29
C SER A 580 28.41 -0.39 -3.05
N ILE A 581 28.49 0.83 -3.61
CA ILE A 581 29.63 1.73 -3.46
C ILE A 581 29.24 2.96 -2.67
N TYR A 582 28.30 3.78 -3.17
CA TYR A 582 28.07 5.11 -2.59
C TYR A 582 27.30 5.06 -1.27
N ALA A 583 26.17 4.35 -1.19
CA ALA A 583 25.45 4.19 0.06
C ALA A 583 26.34 3.52 1.12
N ARG A 584 27.05 2.45 0.75
CA ARG A 584 28.04 1.78 1.60
C ARG A 584 29.10 2.75 2.15
N ARG A 585 29.77 3.51 1.28
CA ARG A 585 30.80 4.49 1.69
C ARG A 585 30.25 5.57 2.60
N LEU A 586 29.04 6.06 2.33
CA LEU A 586 28.39 7.04 3.21
C LEU A 586 28.09 6.44 4.59
N ILE A 587 27.63 5.18 4.65
CA ILE A 587 27.43 4.47 5.91
C ILE A 587 28.74 4.36 6.68
N GLU A 588 29.84 3.97 6.04
CA GLU A 588 31.18 3.91 6.64
C GLU A 588 31.61 5.28 7.21
N GLU A 589 31.54 6.34 6.40
CA GLU A 589 31.96 7.69 6.78
C GLU A 589 31.15 8.28 7.94
N TYR A 590 29.81 8.13 7.91
CA TYR A 590 28.97 8.60 9.00
C TYR A 590 29.12 7.72 10.25
N TYR A 591 29.37 6.41 10.10
CA TYR A 591 29.57 5.53 11.26
C TYR A 591 30.86 5.87 12.00
N ASN A 592 31.92 6.26 11.28
CA ASN A 592 33.19 6.72 11.84
C ASN A 592 33.08 8.00 12.67
N ARG A 593 31.94 8.71 12.64
CA ARG A 593 31.64 9.83 13.54
C ARG A 593 30.91 9.33 14.79
N PRO A 594 31.53 9.23 15.98
CA PRO A 594 31.05 8.44 17.13
C PRO A 594 29.59 8.68 17.56
N ASP A 595 29.11 9.92 17.42
CA ASP A 595 27.78 10.33 17.90
C ASP A 595 26.71 10.32 16.80
N THR A 596 27.03 9.88 15.59
CA THR A 596 26.09 9.95 14.44
C THR A 596 25.21 8.71 14.35
N ASN A 597 23.92 8.88 14.59
CA ASN A 597 22.89 7.86 14.30
C ASN A 597 22.40 7.99 12.86
N ILE A 598 22.33 6.86 12.16
CA ILE A 598 22.06 6.76 10.72
C ILE A 598 20.77 5.98 10.50
N LEU A 599 19.85 6.55 9.72
CA LEU A 599 18.69 5.85 9.19
C LEU A 599 18.84 5.66 7.67
N VAL A 600 18.92 4.41 7.24
CA VAL A 600 19.04 4.04 5.84
C VAL A 600 17.66 3.60 5.35
N LEU A 601 17.16 4.23 4.29
CA LEU A 601 15.82 4.07 3.77
C LEU A 601 15.85 3.64 2.31
N ALA A 602 14.88 2.83 1.92
CA ALA A 602 14.56 2.59 0.52
C ALA A 602 13.05 2.45 0.31
N TYR A 603 12.61 2.49 -0.96
CA TYR A 603 11.19 2.34 -1.30
C TYR A 603 10.70 0.89 -1.16
N THR A 604 11.49 -0.10 -1.60
CA THR A 604 11.10 -1.52 -1.66
C THR A 604 11.85 -2.37 -0.65
N ASN A 605 11.25 -3.49 -0.22
CA ASN A 605 11.92 -4.44 0.67
C ASN A 605 13.19 -5.05 0.08
N ARG A 606 13.21 -5.27 -1.24
CA ARG A 606 14.38 -5.76 -1.97
C ARG A 606 15.54 -4.76 -1.88
N ALA A 607 15.29 -3.47 -2.08
CA ALA A 607 16.33 -2.46 -1.92
C ALA A 607 16.84 -2.38 -0.47
N VAL A 608 15.97 -2.62 0.53
CA VAL A 608 16.39 -2.76 1.94
C VAL A 608 17.26 -3.99 2.17
N ASP A 609 16.97 -5.13 1.51
CA ASP A 609 17.82 -6.31 1.53
C ASP A 609 19.22 -5.99 0.96
N GLU A 610 19.28 -5.32 -0.20
CA GLU A 610 20.55 -4.89 -0.83
C GLU A 610 21.33 -3.90 0.06
N LEU A 611 20.64 -3.03 0.80
CA LEU A 611 21.27 -2.15 1.79
C LEU A 611 21.79 -2.93 3.00
N CYS A 612 21.13 -4.00 3.43
CA CYS A 612 21.65 -4.89 4.47
C CYS A 612 22.97 -5.54 4.00
N ASP A 613 23.05 -5.98 2.74
CA ASP A 613 24.29 -6.49 2.15
C ASP A 613 25.39 -5.42 2.12
N ALA A 614 25.06 -4.20 1.73
CA ALA A 614 26.00 -3.09 1.74
C ALA A 614 26.55 -2.82 3.15
N ILE A 615 25.69 -2.87 4.18
CA ILE A 615 26.11 -2.74 5.59
C ILE A 615 27.01 -3.91 6.00
N ASN A 616 26.63 -5.15 5.69
CA ASN A 616 27.45 -6.33 6.01
C ASN A 616 28.84 -6.23 5.37
N ALA A 617 28.91 -5.82 4.11
CA ALA A 617 30.16 -5.59 3.40
C ALA A 617 31.00 -4.46 4.01
N ALA A 618 30.37 -3.36 4.45
CA ALA A 618 31.05 -2.24 5.11
C ALA A 618 31.80 -2.67 6.39
N PHE A 619 31.24 -3.64 7.13
CA PHE A 619 31.78 -4.08 8.42
C PHE A 619 32.46 -5.46 8.37
N GLY A 620 32.67 -6.02 7.18
CA GLY A 620 33.36 -7.31 7.01
C GLY A 620 32.57 -8.53 7.54
N CYS A 621 31.25 -8.41 7.63
CA CYS A 621 30.36 -9.46 8.14
C CYS A 621 29.94 -10.41 7.02
N SER A 622 30.88 -11.22 6.50
CA SER A 622 30.65 -12.13 5.36
C SER A 622 29.88 -13.41 5.72
N ASP A 623 29.79 -13.75 7.01
CA ASP A 623 29.07 -14.93 7.52
C ASP A 623 27.60 -14.65 7.87
N GLY A 624 27.13 -13.42 7.61
CA GLY A 624 25.77 -12.98 7.93
C GLY A 624 25.55 -12.60 9.40
N SER A 625 26.56 -12.64 10.27
CA SER A 625 26.44 -12.34 11.71
C SER A 625 26.68 -10.86 12.05
N CYS A 626 26.04 -9.94 11.32
CA CYS A 626 26.24 -8.51 11.51
C CYS A 626 25.37 -7.94 12.63
N ASP A 627 25.97 -7.62 13.77
CA ASP A 627 25.25 -7.03 14.91
C ASP A 627 25.16 -5.50 14.91
N THR A 628 25.63 -4.85 13.84
CA THR A 628 25.84 -3.38 13.77
C THR A 628 24.57 -2.57 13.47
N TYR A 629 23.49 -3.20 12.99
CA TYR A 629 22.28 -2.51 12.54
C TYR A 629 20.97 -3.16 13.00
N ILE A 630 19.88 -2.39 13.08
CA ILE A 630 18.52 -2.91 13.27
C ILE A 630 17.72 -2.74 11.98
N ARG A 631 17.03 -3.79 11.55
CA ARG A 631 16.08 -3.72 10.43
C ARG A 631 14.66 -3.47 10.93
N VAL A 632 13.99 -2.45 10.41
CA VAL A 632 12.57 -2.18 10.68
C VAL A 632 11.74 -2.68 9.51
N GLY A 633 10.82 -3.60 9.78
CA GLY A 633 9.98 -4.25 8.77
C GLY A 633 9.26 -5.47 9.34
N SER A 634 8.66 -6.28 8.46
CA SER A 634 8.02 -7.55 8.83
C SER A 634 8.84 -8.74 8.36
N GLU A 635 8.57 -9.92 8.94
CA GLU A 635 9.26 -11.16 8.59
C GLU A 635 8.93 -11.66 7.16
N LEU A 636 7.68 -11.50 6.72
CA LEU A 636 7.23 -11.91 5.38
C LEU A 636 7.93 -11.14 4.27
N SER A 637 8.27 -9.88 4.53
CA SER A 637 8.89 -8.99 3.54
C SER A 637 10.41 -8.88 3.73
N CYS A 638 11.02 -9.77 4.52
CA CYS A 638 12.43 -9.77 4.83
C CYS A 638 13.06 -11.09 4.40
N ALA A 639 14.12 -11.02 3.59
CA ALA A 639 14.89 -12.20 3.23
C ALA A 639 15.40 -12.91 4.50
N MET A 640 15.42 -14.25 4.46
CA MET A 640 15.67 -15.09 5.63
C MET A 640 16.98 -14.73 6.35
N GLN A 641 18.04 -14.45 5.59
CA GLN A 641 19.35 -14.09 6.14
C GLN A 641 19.34 -12.84 7.03
N TYR A 642 18.42 -11.88 6.83
CA TYR A 642 18.35 -10.65 7.63
C TYR A 642 17.33 -10.70 8.76
N ARG A 643 16.50 -11.76 8.84
CA ARG A 643 15.40 -11.84 9.82
C ARG A 643 15.89 -11.73 11.26
N HIS A 644 17.09 -12.23 11.55
CA HIS A 644 17.70 -12.14 12.89
C HIS A 644 17.97 -10.70 13.36
N ARG A 645 18.03 -9.72 12.44
CA ARG A 645 18.20 -8.29 12.71
C ARG A 645 16.90 -7.49 12.71
N LEU A 646 15.75 -8.13 12.47
CA LEU A 646 14.46 -7.45 12.57
C LEU A 646 14.26 -6.90 13.98
N LEU A 647 13.76 -5.67 14.09
CA LEU A 647 13.42 -5.02 15.35
C LEU A 647 12.55 -5.93 16.22
N GLN A 648 11.59 -6.64 15.63
CA GLN A 648 10.78 -7.63 16.33
C GLN A 648 11.63 -8.74 16.96
N ARG A 649 12.52 -9.40 16.19
CA ARG A 649 13.39 -10.48 16.68
C ARG A 649 14.38 -10.01 17.74
N ILE A 650 14.91 -8.80 17.59
CA ILE A 650 15.77 -8.18 18.60
C ILE A 650 14.98 -7.93 19.89
N SER A 651 13.75 -7.47 19.76
CA SER A 651 12.91 -7.18 20.92
C SER A 651 12.40 -8.44 21.63
N GLU A 652 12.16 -9.53 20.90
CA GLU A 652 11.84 -10.85 21.46
C GLU A 652 12.94 -11.39 22.37
N LYS A 653 14.21 -11.04 22.10
CA LYS A 653 15.37 -11.43 22.92
C LYS A 653 15.56 -10.57 24.17
N ALA A 654 14.89 -9.42 24.27
CA ALA A 654 15.08 -8.51 25.39
C ALA A 654 14.35 -9.01 26.64
N ASN A 655 15.07 -9.08 27.76
CA ASN A 655 14.53 -9.56 29.04
C ASN A 655 13.78 -8.47 29.83
N SER A 656 13.89 -7.20 29.43
CA SER A 656 13.22 -6.07 30.08
C SER A 656 13.09 -4.88 29.12
N ARG A 657 12.16 -3.96 29.45
CA ARG A 657 12.02 -2.68 28.72
C ARG A 657 13.31 -1.87 28.73
N GLU A 658 14.06 -1.90 29.84
CA GLU A 658 15.34 -1.20 29.96
C GLU A 658 16.41 -1.81 29.06
N SER A 659 16.49 -3.15 29.01
CA SER A 659 17.40 -3.86 28.10
C SER A 659 17.10 -3.53 26.63
N LEU A 660 15.83 -3.52 26.24
CA LEU A 660 15.43 -3.17 24.86
C LEU A 660 15.77 -1.71 24.53
N ARG A 661 15.53 -0.78 25.46
CA ARG A 661 15.92 0.63 25.26
C ARG A 661 17.44 0.75 25.15
N GLY A 662 18.20 0.02 25.96
CA GLY A 662 19.66 -0.05 25.86
C GLY A 662 20.14 -0.52 24.48
N GLU A 663 19.51 -1.55 23.92
CA GLU A 663 19.75 -2.05 22.56
C GLU A 663 19.50 -0.99 21.48
N ILE A 664 18.35 -0.32 21.59
CA ILE A 664 17.94 0.72 20.64
C ILE A 664 18.91 1.90 20.69
N HIS A 665 19.30 2.32 21.89
CA HIS A 665 20.24 3.42 22.09
C HIS A 665 21.64 3.08 21.56
N ARG A 666 22.18 1.90 21.88
CA ARG A 666 23.55 1.50 21.47
C ARG A 666 23.68 1.28 19.97
N THR A 667 22.64 0.77 19.31
CA THR A 667 22.68 0.52 17.87
C THR A 667 22.60 1.85 17.12
N ARG A 668 23.51 2.10 16.19
CA ARG A 668 23.62 3.38 15.48
C ARG A 668 23.04 3.38 14.08
N ILE A 669 22.93 2.21 13.44
CA ILE A 669 22.44 2.06 12.08
C ILE A 669 21.06 1.40 12.10
N TYR A 670 20.10 2.00 11.42
CA TYR A 670 18.78 1.43 11.19
C TYR A 670 18.54 1.35 9.70
N VAL A 671 17.94 0.26 9.23
CA VAL A 671 17.59 0.07 7.82
C VAL A 671 16.11 -0.27 7.70
N SER A 672 15.38 0.41 6.82
CA SER A 672 13.91 0.29 6.75
C SER A 672 13.36 0.65 5.38
N THR A 673 12.18 0.12 5.05
CA THR A 673 11.35 0.75 4.01
C THR A 673 10.72 2.03 4.54
N LEU A 674 10.38 2.97 3.65
CA LEU A 674 9.65 4.19 4.04
C LEU A 674 8.30 3.86 4.71
N ALA A 675 7.57 2.88 4.17
CA ALA A 675 6.29 2.45 4.75
C ALA A 675 6.45 1.90 6.18
N SER A 676 7.49 1.11 6.43
CA SER A 676 7.73 0.50 7.75
C SER A 676 8.14 1.54 8.80
N ILE A 677 8.99 2.50 8.45
CA ILE A 677 9.42 3.53 9.41
C ILE A 677 8.30 4.52 9.73
N THR A 678 7.49 4.91 8.73
CA THR A 678 6.32 5.78 8.92
C THR A 678 5.22 5.08 9.73
N GLY A 679 5.17 3.75 9.71
CA GLY A 679 4.33 2.96 10.61
C GLY A 679 4.88 2.83 12.05
N ARG A 680 6.12 3.27 12.30
CA ARG A 680 6.88 3.10 13.56
C ARG A 680 7.46 4.43 14.03
N MET A 681 6.71 5.53 13.90
CA MET A 681 7.18 6.89 14.22
C MET A 681 7.58 7.06 15.69
N GLU A 682 7.05 6.23 16.59
CA GLU A 682 7.43 6.17 17.99
C GLU A 682 8.91 5.82 18.20
N LEU A 683 9.63 5.29 17.19
CA LEU A 683 11.10 5.13 17.23
C LEU A 683 11.83 6.46 17.44
N PHE A 684 11.32 7.54 16.84
CA PHE A 684 11.89 8.88 16.99
C PHE A 684 11.72 9.44 18.40
N THR A 685 10.88 8.83 19.24
CA THR A 685 10.77 9.20 20.67
C THR A 685 11.86 8.57 21.52
N LEU A 686 12.44 7.45 21.06
CA LEU A 686 13.51 6.73 21.71
C LEU A 686 14.89 7.08 21.16
N LYS A 687 14.98 7.50 19.89
CA LYS A 687 16.25 7.73 19.22
C LYS A 687 16.17 8.91 18.25
N HIS A 688 17.14 9.82 18.36
CA HIS A 688 17.37 10.86 17.35
C HIS A 688 18.25 10.32 16.22
N PHE A 689 17.85 10.56 14.98
CA PHE A 689 18.62 10.21 13.79
C PHE A 689 19.21 11.48 13.18
N HIS A 690 20.54 11.52 13.08
CA HIS A 690 21.23 12.72 12.61
C HIS A 690 21.21 12.77 11.08
N VAL A 691 21.38 11.60 10.45
CA VAL A 691 21.48 11.48 8.99
C VAL A 691 20.53 10.43 8.46
N ALA A 692 19.80 10.76 7.41
CA ALA A 692 19.10 9.79 6.57
C ALA A 692 19.85 9.55 5.25
N ILE A 693 20.02 8.30 4.85
CA ILE A 693 20.50 7.91 3.51
C ILE A 693 19.32 7.22 2.82
N ILE A 694 18.81 7.83 1.76
CA ILE A 694 17.59 7.40 1.08
C ILE A 694 17.97 6.90 -0.30
N ASP A 695 17.99 5.60 -0.49
CA ASP A 695 18.26 4.96 -1.78
C ASP A 695 16.96 4.82 -2.59
N GLU A 696 17.12 4.74 -3.92
CA GLU A 696 16.00 4.69 -4.87
C GLU A 696 15.01 5.85 -4.69
N ALA A 697 15.51 7.04 -4.35
CA ALA A 697 14.71 8.20 -3.99
C ALA A 697 13.83 8.76 -5.13
N SER A 698 14.14 8.44 -6.38
CA SER A 698 13.33 8.81 -7.55
C SER A 698 11.97 8.08 -7.63
N GLN A 699 11.77 7.04 -6.81
CA GLN A 699 10.50 6.31 -6.72
C GLN A 699 9.58 6.81 -5.60
N ILE A 700 10.02 7.80 -4.81
CA ILE A 700 9.31 8.25 -3.60
C ILE A 700 8.56 9.56 -3.89
N LEU A 701 7.24 9.53 -3.77
CA LEU A 701 6.41 10.74 -3.86
C LEU A 701 6.75 11.70 -2.72
N GLU A 702 6.72 13.00 -3.01
CA GLU A 702 6.88 14.04 -2.00
C GLU A 702 6.00 13.86 -0.75
N PRO A 703 4.68 13.66 -0.85
CA PRO A 703 3.81 13.48 0.32
C PRO A 703 4.14 12.22 1.14
N GLN A 704 4.88 11.25 0.60
CA GLN A 704 5.29 10.06 1.35
C GLN A 704 6.45 10.33 2.32
N ILE A 705 7.32 11.30 2.02
CA ILE A 705 8.59 11.50 2.75
C ILE A 705 8.74 12.89 3.38
N ILE A 706 8.05 13.91 2.87
CA ILE A 706 8.26 15.32 3.26
C ILE A 706 8.07 15.57 4.76
N GLY A 707 7.14 14.86 5.41
CA GLY A 707 6.93 14.96 6.87
C GLY A 707 8.00 14.27 7.72
N LEU A 708 8.78 13.36 7.13
CA LEU A 708 9.85 12.63 7.79
C LEU A 708 11.17 13.41 7.77
N LEU A 709 11.47 14.11 6.67
CA LEU A 709 12.77 14.79 6.47
C LEU A 709 13.13 15.83 7.55
N PRO A 710 12.20 16.64 8.10
CA PRO A 710 12.51 17.57 9.19
C PRO A 710 12.98 16.91 10.49
N ARG A 711 12.81 15.59 10.64
CA ARG A 711 13.26 14.83 11.81
C ARG A 711 14.75 14.44 11.75
N PHE A 712 15.41 14.72 10.62
CA PHE A 712 16.85 14.55 10.46
C PHE A 712 17.55 15.92 10.42
N ASP A 713 18.77 15.94 10.94
CA ASP A 713 19.64 17.11 10.78
C ASP A 713 20.01 17.26 9.31
N LYS A 714 20.31 16.13 8.65
CA LYS A 714 20.70 16.04 7.24
C LYS A 714 20.13 14.81 6.54
N PHE A 715 19.91 14.88 5.24
CA PHE A 715 19.59 13.70 4.43
C PHE A 715 20.34 13.65 3.10
N VAL A 716 20.64 12.44 2.62
CA VAL A 716 21.25 12.19 1.31
C VAL A 716 20.27 11.36 0.50
N MET A 717 19.88 11.84 -0.68
CA MET A 717 19.03 11.08 -1.59
C MET A 717 19.85 10.54 -2.75
N ILE A 718 19.75 9.25 -3.00
CA ILE A 718 20.41 8.56 -4.10
C ILE A 718 19.31 8.05 -5.02
N GLY A 719 19.35 8.41 -6.30
CA GLY A 719 18.27 8.08 -7.22
C GLY A 719 18.66 8.31 -8.66
N ASP A 720 17.71 8.04 -9.56
CA ASP A 720 17.87 8.25 -11.00
C ASP A 720 16.54 8.66 -11.60
N HIS A 721 16.46 9.90 -12.08
CA HIS A 721 15.26 10.47 -12.69
C HIS A 721 15.00 9.92 -14.10
N ASN A 722 15.91 9.14 -14.68
CA ASN A 722 15.72 8.43 -15.94
C ASN A 722 15.36 6.95 -15.76
N GLN A 723 15.31 6.45 -14.52
CA GLN A 723 14.71 5.14 -14.17
C GLN A 723 13.28 5.32 -13.66
N LEU A 724 12.65 4.27 -13.11
CA LEU A 724 11.23 4.28 -12.79
C LEU A 724 10.80 5.48 -11.95
N ALA A 725 9.71 6.10 -12.39
CA ALA A 725 9.03 7.17 -11.67
C ALA A 725 8.26 6.63 -10.46
N THR A 726 7.67 7.54 -9.70
CA THR A 726 6.65 7.20 -8.72
C THR A 726 5.41 6.58 -9.39
N ILE A 727 4.75 5.65 -8.71
CA ILE A 727 3.50 5.05 -9.20
C ILE A 727 2.32 5.93 -8.73
N VAL A 728 1.55 6.45 -9.69
CA VAL A 728 0.40 7.33 -9.46
C VAL A 728 -0.75 6.89 -10.36
N LEU A 729 -1.94 6.76 -9.79
CA LEU A 729 -3.16 6.30 -10.46
C LEU A 729 -3.87 7.40 -11.23
N GLN A 730 -3.81 8.65 -10.75
CA GLN A 730 -4.43 9.79 -11.41
C GLN A 730 -3.88 10.01 -12.81
N ASP A 731 -4.74 10.58 -13.66
CA ASP A 731 -4.32 11.06 -14.97
C ASP A 731 -3.20 12.13 -14.84
N PRO A 732 -2.19 12.12 -15.73
CA PRO A 732 -1.13 13.12 -15.72
C PRO A 732 -1.62 14.57 -15.72
N LEU A 733 -2.67 14.88 -16.49
CA LEU A 733 -3.22 16.23 -16.62
C LEU A 733 -3.84 16.73 -15.30
N LEU A 734 -4.53 15.84 -14.57
CA LEU A 734 -5.11 16.18 -13.27
C LEU A 734 -4.04 16.41 -12.20
N SER A 735 -2.88 15.78 -12.37
CA SER A 735 -1.76 15.87 -11.42
C SER A 735 -0.84 17.08 -11.67
N GLU A 736 -0.92 17.72 -12.84
CA GLU A 736 -0.19 18.95 -13.16
C GLU A 736 -0.58 20.10 -12.24
N THR A 737 0.41 20.91 -11.89
CA THR A 737 0.23 22.04 -10.98
C THR A 737 -0.08 23.30 -11.78
N GLY A 738 -1.30 23.82 -11.63
CA GLY A 738 -1.76 25.03 -12.29
C GLY A 738 -1.49 26.31 -11.48
N GLU A 739 -1.27 26.16 -10.17
CA GLU A 739 -1.11 27.29 -9.24
C GLU A 739 0.25 27.99 -9.45
N SER A 740 0.21 29.30 -9.73
CA SER A 740 1.40 30.09 -10.09
C SER A 740 2.50 30.03 -9.05
N LEU A 741 2.14 30.17 -7.76
CA LEU A 741 3.09 30.11 -6.65
C LEU A 741 3.87 28.79 -6.63
N LEU A 742 3.21 27.67 -6.90
CA LEU A 742 3.85 26.36 -6.91
C LEU A 742 4.77 26.20 -8.12
N ARG A 743 4.33 26.67 -9.29
CA ARG A 743 5.16 26.66 -10.51
C ARG A 743 6.40 27.53 -10.36
N GLU A 744 6.28 28.72 -9.77
CA GLU A 744 7.40 29.61 -9.44
C GLU A 744 8.36 28.96 -8.42
N ALA A 745 7.82 28.15 -7.52
CA ALA A 745 8.61 27.33 -6.61
C ALA A 745 9.15 26.04 -7.25
N GLY A 746 8.93 25.78 -8.55
CA GLY A 746 9.43 24.58 -9.26
C GLY A 746 8.66 23.29 -8.96
N ILE A 747 7.49 23.38 -8.33
CA ILE A 747 6.55 22.28 -8.09
C ILE A 747 5.60 22.24 -9.29
N LEU A 748 5.96 21.46 -10.30
CA LEU A 748 5.27 21.44 -11.60
C LEU A 748 4.22 20.33 -11.70
N ASN A 749 4.45 19.20 -11.04
CA ASN A 749 3.53 18.06 -11.06
C ASN A 749 3.57 17.33 -9.71
N CYS A 750 2.41 16.93 -9.18
CA CYS A 750 2.33 16.16 -7.93
C CYS A 750 2.87 14.73 -8.06
N ARG A 751 3.06 14.24 -9.29
CA ARG A 751 3.71 12.96 -9.64
C ARG A 751 5.23 13.01 -9.53
N ASP A 752 5.83 14.19 -9.42
CA ASP A 752 7.28 14.26 -9.31
C ASP A 752 7.71 13.65 -7.97
N SER A 753 8.75 12.82 -8.02
CA SER A 753 9.44 12.45 -6.78
C SER A 753 10.07 13.70 -6.16
N LEU A 754 10.21 13.70 -4.83
CA LEU A 754 10.91 14.81 -4.18
C LEU A 754 12.35 14.94 -4.69
N PHE A 755 12.99 13.81 -5.00
CA PHE A 755 14.34 13.78 -5.59
C PHE A 755 14.38 14.51 -6.94
N GLU A 756 13.47 14.18 -7.85
CA GLU A 756 13.42 14.77 -9.20
C GLU A 756 13.12 16.27 -9.13
N ARG A 757 12.17 16.68 -8.27
CA ARG A 757 11.87 18.10 -8.05
C ARG A 757 13.08 18.87 -7.52
N LEU A 758 13.72 18.38 -6.46
CA LEU A 758 14.88 19.06 -5.87
C LEU A 758 16.06 19.08 -6.84
N LEU A 759 16.27 18.02 -7.62
CA LEU A 759 17.33 17.95 -8.63
C LEU A 759 17.12 18.99 -9.72
N ARG A 760 15.90 19.08 -10.27
CA ARG A 760 15.52 20.09 -11.27
C ARG A 760 15.76 21.50 -10.73
N GLN A 761 15.29 21.79 -9.51
CA GLN A 761 15.51 23.08 -8.86
C GLN A 761 17.00 23.39 -8.64
N CYS A 762 17.79 22.44 -8.17
CA CYS A 762 19.23 22.63 -7.97
C CYS A 762 19.94 22.94 -9.29
N SER A 763 19.56 22.25 -10.37
CA SER A 763 20.09 22.47 -11.71
C SER A 763 19.74 23.88 -12.23
N GLU A 764 18.45 24.23 -12.22
CA GLU A 764 17.94 25.52 -12.72
C GLU A 764 18.48 26.72 -11.94
N LYS A 765 18.64 26.59 -10.61
CA LYS A 765 19.15 27.66 -9.74
C LYS A 765 20.67 27.67 -9.59
N GLY A 766 21.39 26.75 -10.24
CA GLY A 766 22.85 26.68 -10.21
C GLY A 766 23.43 26.24 -8.86
N TRP A 767 22.68 25.48 -8.04
CA TRP A 767 23.14 24.94 -6.76
C TRP A 767 23.97 23.67 -6.93
N GLN A 768 25.07 23.79 -7.68
CA GLN A 768 25.97 22.68 -8.03
C GLN A 768 26.62 22.02 -6.81
N HIS A 769 26.64 22.71 -5.66
CA HIS A 769 27.14 22.15 -4.39
C HIS A 769 26.18 21.15 -3.74
N ALA A 770 24.93 21.06 -4.21
CA ALA A 770 23.88 20.24 -3.59
C ALA A 770 23.64 18.90 -4.29
N TYR A 771 24.30 18.65 -5.43
CA TYR A 771 24.13 17.40 -6.16
C TYR A 771 25.38 16.99 -6.94
N ALA A 772 25.46 15.70 -7.29
CA ALA A 772 26.47 15.17 -8.21
C ALA A 772 25.89 13.99 -9.01
N GLN A 773 26.43 13.77 -10.22
CA GLN A 773 26.07 12.63 -11.07
C GLN A 773 27.23 11.65 -11.18
N LEU A 774 26.92 10.36 -11.06
CA LEU A 774 27.85 9.25 -11.27
C LEU A 774 27.96 8.93 -12.77
N THR A 775 29.16 8.62 -13.25
CA THR A 775 29.42 8.40 -14.69
C THR A 775 30.03 7.04 -15.04
N LEU A 776 30.80 6.43 -14.12
CA LEU A 776 31.43 5.12 -14.34
C LEU A 776 30.46 3.99 -13.96
N GLN A 777 30.13 3.11 -14.91
CA GLN A 777 29.28 1.94 -14.71
C GLN A 777 30.08 0.64 -14.84
N GLY A 778 29.93 -0.25 -13.87
CA GLY A 778 30.62 -1.54 -13.82
C GLY A 778 29.73 -2.75 -14.12
N ARG A 779 28.54 -2.55 -14.71
CA ARG A 779 27.54 -3.60 -14.90
C ARG A 779 27.48 -4.14 -16.31
N MET A 780 27.32 -3.27 -17.31
CA MET A 780 26.95 -3.63 -18.67
C MET A 780 28.20 -3.69 -19.54
N HIS A 781 28.27 -4.68 -20.43
CA HIS A 781 29.16 -4.61 -21.58
C HIS A 781 28.83 -3.38 -22.45
N GLU A 782 29.82 -2.82 -23.14
CA GLU A 782 29.69 -1.61 -23.96
C GLU A 782 28.60 -1.74 -25.05
N ASP A 783 28.48 -2.90 -25.69
CA ASP A 783 27.43 -3.14 -26.70
C ASP A 783 26.00 -3.00 -26.14
N ILE A 784 25.81 -3.34 -24.86
CA ILE A 784 24.53 -3.18 -24.16
C ILE A 784 24.37 -1.73 -23.71
N ALA A 785 25.44 -1.16 -23.12
CA ALA A 785 25.44 0.20 -22.59
C ALA A 785 25.31 1.27 -23.68
N ARG A 786 25.68 0.99 -24.92
CA ARG A 786 25.74 1.96 -26.04
C ARG A 786 24.41 2.68 -26.25
N PHE A 787 23.30 1.94 -26.28
CA PHE A 787 21.97 2.53 -26.46
C PHE A 787 21.57 3.48 -25.31
N PRO A 788 21.49 3.03 -24.03
CA PRO A 788 21.12 3.92 -22.93
C PRO A 788 22.14 5.05 -22.72
N ALA A 789 23.44 4.80 -22.90
CA ALA A 789 24.46 5.85 -22.81
C ALA A 789 24.18 6.98 -23.81
N THR A 790 23.89 6.64 -25.07
CA THR A 790 23.68 7.63 -26.14
C THR A 790 22.37 8.38 -25.99
N TRP A 791 21.26 7.65 -25.76
CA TRP A 791 19.92 8.21 -25.86
C TRP A 791 19.31 8.63 -24.53
N PHE A 792 19.73 8.03 -23.41
CA PHE A 792 19.13 8.29 -22.09
C PHE A 792 20.06 9.03 -21.13
N TYR A 793 21.38 9.04 -21.37
CA TYR A 793 22.36 9.66 -20.48
C TYR A 793 23.37 10.57 -21.21
N SER A 794 23.08 11.01 -22.44
CA SER A 794 23.87 12.01 -23.19
C SER A 794 25.37 11.70 -23.30
N GLY A 795 25.72 10.42 -23.46
CA GLY A 795 27.10 9.92 -23.52
C GLY A 795 27.82 9.84 -22.16
N GLY A 796 27.16 10.16 -21.06
CA GLY A 796 27.75 10.25 -19.71
C GLY A 796 27.96 8.92 -18.99
N LEU A 797 27.71 7.78 -19.65
CA LEU A 797 27.79 6.46 -19.06
C LEU A 797 29.01 5.69 -19.62
N LEU A 798 30.06 5.60 -18.82
CA LEU A 798 31.38 5.09 -19.23
C LEU A 798 31.69 3.75 -18.55
N PRO A 799 32.41 2.82 -19.21
CA PRO A 799 32.82 1.56 -18.58
C PRO A 799 33.77 1.82 -17.39
N ALA A 800 33.63 1.01 -16.35
CA ALA A 800 34.46 1.07 -15.14
C ALA A 800 35.53 -0.04 -15.10
N SER A 801 35.48 -1.02 -16.01
CA SER A 801 36.36 -2.21 -15.99
C SER A 801 36.61 -2.76 -17.40
N GLU A 802 37.79 -3.35 -17.60
CA GLU A 802 38.26 -3.83 -18.92
C GLU A 802 37.38 -4.92 -19.55
N TRP A 803 36.75 -5.77 -18.73
CA TRP A 803 35.88 -6.85 -19.23
C TRP A 803 34.69 -6.32 -20.05
N GLN A 804 34.30 -5.05 -19.84
CA GLN A 804 33.16 -4.42 -20.49
C GLN A 804 33.41 -4.08 -21.96
N SER A 805 34.65 -4.24 -22.44
CA SER A 805 35.07 -4.05 -23.83
C SER A 805 35.55 -5.37 -24.47
N SER A 806 35.24 -6.53 -23.85
CA SER A 806 35.69 -7.84 -24.33
C SER A 806 34.94 -8.32 -25.58
N GLU A 807 35.67 -8.83 -26.56
CA GLU A 807 35.06 -9.41 -27.77
C GLU A 807 34.14 -10.59 -27.43
N TRP A 808 33.07 -10.74 -28.23
CA TRP A 808 32.14 -11.87 -28.12
C TRP A 808 32.14 -12.66 -29.42
N ASN A 809 32.67 -13.88 -29.37
CA ASN A 809 32.65 -14.78 -30.50
C ASN A 809 32.79 -16.23 -30.00
N LEU A 810 31.66 -16.92 -29.93
CA LEU A 810 31.60 -18.34 -29.59
C LEU A 810 31.53 -19.19 -30.87
N THR A 811 31.96 -20.44 -30.78
CA THR A 811 31.89 -21.38 -31.89
C THR A 811 30.44 -21.85 -32.05
N CYS A 812 29.92 -21.84 -33.28
CA CYS A 812 28.62 -22.41 -33.61
C CYS A 812 28.76 -23.24 -34.89
N THR A 813 28.45 -24.54 -34.81
CA THR A 813 28.48 -25.46 -35.96
C THR A 813 27.11 -25.64 -36.61
N SER A 814 26.08 -24.99 -36.08
CA SER A 814 24.69 -25.12 -36.49
C SER A 814 24.28 -24.02 -37.45
N ASP A 815 23.43 -24.36 -38.41
CA ASP A 815 22.78 -23.39 -39.29
C ASP A 815 21.55 -22.74 -38.64
N HIS A 816 21.17 -23.16 -37.42
CA HIS A 816 20.04 -22.60 -36.69
C HIS A 816 20.27 -21.11 -36.37
N LEU A 817 19.32 -20.28 -36.77
CA LEU A 817 19.45 -18.83 -36.76
C LEU A 817 19.72 -18.27 -35.35
N MET A 818 18.94 -18.71 -34.36
CA MET A 818 19.11 -18.23 -32.97
C MET A 818 20.44 -18.67 -32.37
N GLU A 819 20.91 -19.88 -32.68
CA GLU A 819 22.18 -20.41 -32.17
C GLU A 819 23.36 -19.60 -32.71
N ARG A 820 23.33 -19.25 -34.01
CA ARG A 820 24.32 -18.35 -34.63
C ARG A 820 24.31 -16.97 -33.99
N CYS A 821 23.12 -16.37 -33.81
CA CYS A 821 22.98 -15.07 -33.16
C CYS A 821 23.53 -15.05 -31.74
N VAL A 822 23.21 -16.07 -30.92
CA VAL A 822 23.73 -16.20 -29.55
C VAL A 822 25.26 -16.27 -29.55
N ALA A 823 25.84 -17.01 -30.51
CA ALA A 823 27.28 -17.21 -30.58
C ALA A 823 28.06 -15.97 -31.03
N THR A 824 27.50 -15.17 -31.95
CA THR A 824 28.24 -14.06 -32.56
C THR A 824 27.85 -12.68 -32.04
N GLU A 825 26.67 -12.52 -31.43
CA GLU A 825 26.16 -11.22 -31.01
C GLU A 825 25.86 -11.17 -29.51
N ARG A 826 26.17 -10.03 -28.89
CA ARG A 826 25.74 -9.74 -27.51
C ARG A 826 24.32 -9.22 -27.45
N THR A 827 23.87 -8.54 -28.50
CA THR A 827 22.57 -7.88 -28.52
C THR A 827 21.84 -8.12 -29.82
N VAL A 828 20.60 -8.60 -29.77
CA VAL A 828 19.79 -8.92 -30.96
C VAL A 828 18.33 -8.56 -30.71
N PHE A 829 17.65 -8.05 -31.73
CA PHE A 829 16.20 -7.86 -31.74
C PHE A 829 15.55 -8.92 -32.63
N PHE A 830 14.71 -9.78 -32.06
CA PHE A 830 13.89 -10.75 -32.78
C PHE A 830 12.49 -10.17 -33.02
N SER A 831 12.21 -9.83 -34.28
CA SER A 831 10.90 -9.33 -34.71
C SER A 831 9.93 -10.48 -34.94
N THR A 832 8.80 -10.43 -34.21
CA THR A 832 7.69 -11.39 -34.36
C THR A 832 6.63 -10.94 -35.38
N GLU A 833 6.87 -9.84 -36.10
CA GLU A 833 5.87 -9.19 -36.96
C GLU A 833 5.22 -10.13 -37.99
N LYS A 834 6.01 -10.98 -38.67
CA LYS A 834 5.51 -11.89 -39.72
C LYS A 834 4.78 -13.13 -39.17
N ILE A 835 4.84 -13.35 -37.86
CA ILE A 835 4.49 -14.64 -37.22
C ILE A 835 3.58 -14.48 -36.02
N ASN A 836 3.17 -13.25 -35.77
CA ASN A 836 2.29 -12.90 -34.68
C ASN A 836 0.91 -13.52 -34.95
N GLN A 837 0.44 -14.34 -34.01
CA GLN A 837 -0.90 -14.90 -34.06
C GLN A 837 -1.86 -14.04 -33.25
N THR A 838 -3.15 -14.10 -33.59
CA THR A 838 -4.19 -13.41 -32.83
C THR A 838 -4.26 -14.00 -31.43
N SER A 839 -3.81 -13.24 -30.42
CA SER A 839 -3.82 -13.68 -29.03
C SER A 839 -5.24 -13.57 -28.43
N SER A 840 -5.59 -14.50 -27.54
CA SER A 840 -6.88 -14.52 -26.84
C SER A 840 -7.09 -13.33 -25.89
N SER A 841 -6.00 -12.70 -25.46
CA SER A 841 -5.97 -11.50 -24.61
C SER A 841 -4.88 -10.55 -25.09
N SER A 842 -5.11 -9.24 -24.99
CA SER A 842 -4.11 -8.23 -25.32
C SER A 842 -2.87 -8.29 -24.41
N LYS A 843 -2.99 -8.88 -23.21
CA LYS A 843 -1.90 -9.02 -22.22
C LYS A 843 -1.08 -10.31 -22.35
N LEU A 844 -1.32 -11.09 -23.40
CA LEU A 844 -0.64 -12.35 -23.69
C LEU A 844 -0.08 -12.31 -25.12
N ASN A 845 1.09 -12.87 -25.34
CA ASN A 845 1.61 -13.15 -26.67
C ASN A 845 2.29 -14.53 -26.67
N GLU A 846 1.58 -15.51 -27.24
CA GLU A 846 2.04 -16.90 -27.32
C GLU A 846 3.27 -17.09 -28.21
N THR A 847 3.33 -16.34 -29.31
CA THR A 847 4.47 -16.36 -30.23
C THR A 847 5.73 -15.92 -29.52
N GLU A 848 5.71 -14.77 -28.83
CA GLU A 848 6.85 -14.28 -28.05
C GLU A 848 7.25 -15.27 -26.95
N ALA A 849 6.29 -15.85 -26.24
CA ALA A 849 6.57 -16.82 -25.18
C ALA A 849 7.24 -18.10 -25.72
N THR A 850 6.90 -18.53 -26.94
CA THR A 850 7.51 -19.69 -27.60
C THR A 850 8.94 -19.37 -28.06
N VAL A 851 9.15 -18.22 -28.69
CA VAL A 851 10.48 -17.73 -29.11
C VAL A 851 11.43 -17.62 -27.92
N ILE A 852 10.95 -17.18 -26.76
CA ILE A 852 11.75 -17.10 -25.52
C ILE A 852 12.29 -18.47 -25.10
N VAL A 853 11.46 -19.50 -25.15
CA VAL A 853 11.83 -20.88 -24.75
C VAL A 853 12.86 -21.44 -25.73
N GLU A 854 12.65 -21.27 -27.03
CA GLU A 854 13.58 -21.70 -28.08
C GLU A 854 14.94 -20.99 -27.99
N LEU A 855 14.91 -19.68 -27.72
CA LEU A 855 16.12 -18.88 -27.51
C LEU A 855 16.89 -19.36 -26.29
N LEU A 856 16.20 -19.69 -25.19
CA LEU A 856 16.84 -20.24 -23.99
C LEU A 856 17.50 -21.59 -24.24
N LEU A 857 16.85 -22.49 -24.99
CA LEU A 857 17.43 -23.76 -25.39
C LEU A 857 18.66 -23.56 -26.28
N SER A 858 18.61 -22.58 -27.19
CA SER A 858 19.74 -22.19 -28.04
C SER A 858 20.91 -21.63 -27.21
N ILE A 859 20.64 -20.79 -26.21
CA ILE A 859 21.65 -20.27 -25.28
C ILE A 859 22.32 -21.40 -24.52
N ARG A 860 21.54 -22.30 -23.92
CA ARG A 860 22.06 -23.46 -23.19
C ARG A 860 23.00 -24.28 -24.08
N LYS A 861 22.53 -24.66 -25.27
CA LYS A 861 23.30 -25.50 -26.19
C LYS A 861 24.61 -24.85 -26.62
N ILE A 862 24.58 -23.58 -27.03
CA ILE A 862 25.79 -22.87 -27.47
C ILE A 862 26.78 -22.69 -26.31
N TYR A 863 26.29 -22.41 -25.10
CA TYR A 863 27.15 -22.32 -23.93
C TYR A 863 27.83 -23.67 -23.65
N GLU A 864 27.06 -24.75 -23.63
CA GLU A 864 27.57 -26.11 -23.41
C GLU A 864 28.60 -26.54 -24.47
N GLU A 865 28.33 -26.28 -25.76
CA GLU A 865 29.25 -26.56 -26.88
C GLU A 865 30.58 -25.80 -26.76
N ASN A 866 30.58 -24.63 -26.11
CA ASN A 866 31.77 -23.81 -25.89
C ASN A 866 32.37 -23.96 -24.49
N GLY A 867 31.93 -24.97 -23.72
CA GLY A 867 32.44 -25.23 -22.37
C GLY A 867 32.07 -24.17 -21.33
N ILE A 868 31.05 -23.35 -21.61
CA ILE A 868 30.47 -22.39 -20.69
C ILE A 868 29.32 -23.09 -19.97
N GLN A 869 29.34 -23.08 -18.64
CA GLN A 869 28.23 -23.63 -17.86
C GLN A 869 26.99 -22.74 -18.02
N PHE A 870 25.89 -23.31 -18.50
CA PHE A 870 24.60 -22.65 -18.46
C PHE A 870 24.08 -22.65 -17.01
N ASP A 871 23.96 -21.46 -16.44
CA ASP A 871 23.38 -21.25 -15.11
C ASP A 871 22.03 -20.54 -15.24
N PRO A 872 20.90 -21.22 -14.96
CA PRO A 872 19.58 -20.61 -14.95
C PRO A 872 19.46 -19.35 -14.05
N ASP A 873 20.19 -19.28 -12.93
CA ASP A 873 20.19 -18.12 -12.02
C ASP A 873 20.81 -16.87 -12.67
N SER A 874 21.66 -17.07 -13.68
CA SER A 874 22.31 -16.01 -14.47
C SER A 874 21.40 -15.41 -15.54
N VAL A 875 20.20 -15.97 -15.74
CA VAL A 875 19.23 -15.52 -16.75
C VAL A 875 18.06 -14.77 -16.11
N GLY A 876 17.60 -13.73 -16.81
CA GLY A 876 16.39 -12.99 -16.47
C GLY A 876 15.49 -12.78 -17.68
N ILE A 877 14.18 -12.88 -17.47
CA ILE A 877 13.17 -12.59 -18.47
C ILE A 877 12.27 -11.46 -17.94
N ILE A 878 12.13 -10.41 -18.74
CA ILE A 878 11.33 -9.23 -18.40
C ILE A 878 10.14 -9.16 -19.35
N ALA A 879 8.94 -9.01 -18.82
CA ALA A 879 7.72 -8.79 -19.60
C ALA A 879 6.80 -7.77 -18.90
N PRO A 880 6.04 -6.95 -19.63
CA PRO A 880 5.24 -5.87 -19.04
C PRO A 880 3.97 -6.35 -18.32
N TYR A 881 3.46 -7.54 -18.68
CA TYR A 881 2.20 -8.06 -18.16
C TYR A 881 2.41 -9.30 -17.31
N ARG A 882 1.72 -9.36 -16.16
CA ARG A 882 1.77 -10.53 -15.26
C ARG A 882 1.18 -11.79 -15.91
N ASN A 883 0.19 -11.63 -16.79
CA ASN A 883 -0.36 -12.72 -17.60
C ASN A 883 0.72 -13.30 -18.53
N GLN A 884 1.51 -12.45 -19.21
CA GLN A 884 2.63 -12.90 -20.05
C GLN A 884 3.71 -13.62 -19.25
N ILE A 885 4.06 -13.12 -18.06
CA ILE A 885 5.01 -13.79 -17.15
C ILE A 885 4.53 -15.20 -16.81
N ALA A 886 3.24 -15.34 -16.49
CA ALA A 886 2.68 -16.63 -16.13
C ALA A 886 2.63 -17.60 -17.33
N LEU A 887 2.34 -17.11 -18.54
CA LEU A 887 2.43 -17.89 -19.78
C LEU A 887 3.86 -18.36 -20.07
N ILE A 888 4.87 -17.48 -19.93
CA ILE A 888 6.27 -17.84 -20.13
C ILE A 888 6.70 -18.93 -19.13
N ARG A 889 6.35 -18.77 -17.84
CA ARG A 889 6.61 -19.80 -16.81
C ARG A 889 5.96 -21.14 -17.14
N HIS A 890 4.73 -21.10 -17.66
CA HIS A 890 4.03 -22.30 -18.07
C HIS A 890 4.77 -23.03 -19.20
N LYS A 891 5.08 -22.35 -20.31
CA LYS A 891 5.80 -22.95 -21.44
C LYS A 891 7.20 -23.45 -21.05
N LEU A 892 7.91 -22.74 -20.18
CA LEU A 892 9.19 -23.22 -19.64
C LEU A 892 9.05 -24.52 -18.85
N SER A 893 7.97 -24.65 -18.07
CA SER A 893 7.73 -25.88 -17.29
C SER A 893 7.35 -27.10 -18.15
N GLU A 894 6.99 -26.89 -19.42
CA GLU A 894 6.74 -27.95 -20.41
C GLU A 894 7.99 -28.27 -21.25
N SER A 895 9.06 -27.48 -21.13
CA SER A 895 10.29 -27.64 -21.89
C SER A 895 11.30 -28.58 -21.21
N ASP A 896 12.30 -29.05 -21.96
CA ASP A 896 13.42 -29.87 -21.45
C ASP A 896 14.47 -29.05 -20.65
N LEU A 897 14.13 -27.83 -20.21
CA LEU A 897 15.04 -26.97 -19.46
C LEU A 897 14.97 -27.33 -17.96
N GLN A 898 16.01 -28.02 -17.49
CA GLN A 898 16.18 -28.32 -16.07
C GLN A 898 16.36 -27.03 -15.26
N ASP A 899 15.86 -27.05 -14.02
CA ASP A 899 15.92 -25.93 -13.07
C ASP A 899 15.35 -24.60 -13.60
N SER A 900 14.37 -24.64 -14.51
CA SER A 900 13.77 -23.44 -15.10
C SER A 900 13.08 -22.53 -14.09
N GLU A 901 12.72 -23.05 -12.91
CA GLU A 901 12.19 -22.27 -11.78
C GLU A 901 13.20 -21.29 -11.17
N LYS A 902 14.50 -21.47 -11.39
CA LYS A 902 15.56 -20.54 -10.95
C LYS A 902 15.67 -19.30 -11.85
N ILE A 903 15.18 -19.38 -13.08
CA ILE A 903 15.17 -18.23 -14.01
C ILE A 903 14.29 -17.14 -13.42
N MET A 904 14.84 -15.93 -13.27
CA MET A 904 14.07 -14.81 -12.76
C MET A 904 13.15 -14.25 -13.86
N ILE A 905 11.84 -14.41 -13.70
CA ILE A 905 10.83 -13.91 -14.65
C ILE A 905 9.90 -12.94 -13.93
N ASP A 906 9.97 -11.65 -14.26
CA ASP A 906 9.15 -10.63 -13.59
C ASP A 906 8.91 -9.37 -14.44
N THR A 907 8.10 -8.43 -13.93
CA THR A 907 7.89 -7.13 -14.56
C THR A 907 9.09 -6.21 -14.32
N VAL A 908 9.21 -5.16 -15.14
CA VAL A 908 10.29 -4.15 -15.05
C VAL A 908 10.41 -3.60 -13.62
N GLU A 909 9.28 -3.32 -12.98
CA GLU A 909 9.19 -2.76 -11.62
C GLU A 909 9.86 -3.64 -10.57
N ARG A 910 9.68 -4.98 -10.63
CA ARG A 910 10.31 -5.89 -9.66
C ARG A 910 11.72 -6.31 -10.06
N PHE A 911 12.08 -6.14 -11.33
CA PHE A 911 13.43 -6.35 -11.81
C PHE A 911 14.40 -5.24 -11.40
N GLN A 912 13.89 -4.07 -10.97
CA GLN A 912 14.73 -2.99 -10.44
C GLN A 912 15.54 -3.47 -9.22
N GLY A 913 16.79 -2.99 -9.12
CA GLY A 913 17.79 -3.51 -8.17
C GLY A 913 18.50 -4.78 -8.66
N SER A 914 17.80 -5.65 -9.40
CA SER A 914 18.38 -6.86 -9.99
C SER A 914 19.32 -6.60 -11.16
N GLN A 915 20.11 -7.60 -11.49
CA GLN A 915 20.87 -7.73 -12.73
C GLN A 915 21.09 -9.22 -13.05
N ARG A 916 21.28 -9.54 -14.33
CA ARG A 916 21.53 -10.90 -14.84
C ARG A 916 22.56 -10.85 -15.95
N ASP A 917 23.25 -11.95 -16.18
CA ASP A 917 24.24 -12.04 -17.25
C ASP A 917 23.56 -12.03 -18.60
N VAL A 918 22.44 -12.74 -18.72
CA VAL A 918 21.57 -12.72 -19.88
C VAL A 918 20.20 -12.14 -19.51
N ILE A 919 19.73 -11.14 -20.27
CA ILE A 919 18.35 -10.65 -20.19
C ILE A 919 17.62 -10.90 -21.51
N ILE A 920 16.41 -11.43 -21.40
CA ILE A 920 15.45 -11.53 -22.50
C ILE A 920 14.27 -10.61 -22.19
N LEU A 921 14.00 -9.63 -23.05
CA LEU A 921 12.89 -8.70 -22.91
C LEU A 921 11.79 -9.03 -23.93
N SER A 922 10.62 -9.41 -23.42
CA SER A 922 9.37 -9.57 -24.18
C SER A 922 8.59 -8.26 -24.13
N PHE A 923 8.27 -7.69 -25.28
CA PHE A 923 7.44 -6.49 -25.35
C PHE A 923 5.95 -6.81 -25.20
N CYS A 924 5.50 -7.99 -25.63
CA CYS A 924 4.12 -8.46 -25.55
C CYS A 924 3.11 -7.45 -26.09
N VAL A 925 3.47 -6.74 -27.16
CA VAL A 925 2.62 -5.73 -27.80
C VAL A 925 1.89 -6.36 -28.98
N ASN A 926 0.57 -6.43 -28.87
CA ASN A 926 -0.32 -7.02 -29.87
C ASN A 926 -1.05 -5.98 -30.71
N ASN A 927 -1.21 -4.75 -30.20
CA ASN A 927 -1.82 -3.64 -30.93
C ASN A 927 -1.20 -2.28 -30.54
N PRO A 928 -1.30 -1.23 -31.40
CA PRO A 928 -0.69 0.07 -31.13
C PRO A 928 -1.14 0.77 -29.85
N GLY A 929 -2.40 0.61 -29.44
CA GLY A 929 -2.93 1.26 -28.22
C GLY A 929 -2.27 0.78 -26.92
N GLN A 930 -1.54 -0.33 -26.94
CA GLN A 930 -0.79 -0.80 -25.77
C GLN A 930 0.47 0.02 -25.48
N LEU A 931 0.98 0.77 -26.45
CA LEU A 931 2.19 1.57 -26.30
C LEU A 931 2.01 2.69 -25.27
N ASP A 932 0.81 3.23 -25.15
CA ASP A 932 0.46 4.26 -24.15
C ASP A 932 0.62 3.74 -22.71
N TYR A 933 0.41 2.44 -22.49
CA TYR A 933 0.53 1.79 -21.18
C TYR A 933 1.91 1.16 -20.94
N LEU A 934 2.55 0.72 -22.02
CA LEU A 934 3.89 0.15 -21.99
C LEU A 934 4.93 1.21 -21.59
N THR A 935 4.76 2.43 -22.10
CA THR A 935 5.71 3.53 -21.92
C THR A 935 5.58 4.21 -20.56
N ASN A 936 6.71 4.66 -20.01
CA ASN A 936 6.73 5.61 -18.92
C ASN A 936 7.76 6.70 -19.23
N LEU A 937 7.33 7.72 -19.96
CA LEU A 937 8.22 8.79 -20.39
C LEU A 937 8.65 9.69 -19.22
N ASN A 938 9.88 10.17 -19.28
CA ASN A 938 10.32 11.31 -18.48
C ASN A 938 9.59 12.60 -18.93
N PRO A 939 9.63 13.69 -18.14
CA PRO A 939 8.93 14.93 -18.48
C PRO A 939 9.24 15.50 -19.87
N ASP A 940 10.46 15.29 -20.36
CA ASP A 940 10.90 15.78 -21.68
C ASP A 940 10.47 14.88 -22.85
N GLY A 941 9.85 13.72 -22.57
CA GLY A 941 9.42 12.76 -23.60
C GLY A 941 10.56 12.01 -24.30
N THR A 942 11.79 12.13 -23.80
CA THR A 942 13.02 11.63 -24.45
C THR A 942 13.44 10.25 -23.95
N VAL A 943 13.06 9.88 -22.73
CA VAL A 943 13.45 8.62 -22.08
C VAL A 943 12.22 7.85 -21.66
N ASP A 944 12.05 6.63 -22.18
CA ASP A 944 11.15 5.66 -21.57
C ASP A 944 11.86 4.99 -20.38
N ARG A 945 11.45 5.39 -19.17
CA ARG A 945 12.01 4.94 -17.89
C ARG A 945 11.91 3.43 -17.72
N LYS A 946 10.82 2.80 -18.20
CA LYS A 946 10.65 1.34 -18.13
C LYS A 946 11.60 0.62 -19.06
N LEU A 947 11.71 1.09 -20.31
CA LEU A 947 12.65 0.55 -21.28
C LEU A 947 14.10 0.68 -20.81
N ASN A 948 14.47 1.84 -20.28
CA ASN A 948 15.81 2.09 -19.73
C ASN A 948 16.14 1.09 -18.62
N VAL A 949 15.23 0.87 -17.67
CA VAL A 949 15.42 -0.11 -16.60
C VAL A 949 15.59 -1.51 -17.16
N ALA A 950 14.70 -1.94 -18.08
CA ALA A 950 14.71 -3.27 -18.68
C ALA A 950 16.03 -3.59 -19.41
N ILE A 951 16.47 -2.71 -20.30
CA ILE A 951 17.74 -2.87 -21.05
C ILE A 951 18.93 -2.94 -20.09
N THR A 952 18.94 -2.11 -19.05
CA THR A 952 20.10 -1.94 -18.17
C THR A 952 20.19 -3.00 -17.06
N ARG A 953 19.37 -4.06 -17.12
CA ARG A 953 19.47 -5.23 -16.24
C ARG A 953 20.51 -6.24 -16.74
N ALA A 954 20.87 -6.21 -18.02
CA ALA A 954 21.75 -7.19 -18.64
C ALA A 954 23.22 -6.85 -18.39
N ARG A 955 24.07 -7.85 -18.11
CA ARG A 955 25.51 -7.67 -17.97
C ARG A 955 26.26 -8.04 -19.24
N GLN A 956 25.99 -9.23 -19.79
CA GLN A 956 26.78 -9.83 -20.88
C GLN A 956 26.02 -9.92 -22.21
N GLN A 957 24.76 -10.33 -22.20
CA GLN A 957 23.91 -10.43 -23.40
C GLN A 957 22.49 -9.89 -23.15
N LEU A 958 21.89 -9.28 -24.17
CA LEU A 958 20.53 -8.73 -24.16
C LEU A 958 19.79 -9.13 -25.43
N PHE A 959 18.69 -9.87 -25.28
CA PHE A 959 17.81 -10.24 -26.39
C PHE A 959 16.47 -9.54 -26.25
N LEU A 960 16.02 -8.90 -27.32
CA LEU A 960 14.76 -8.16 -27.40
C LEU A 960 13.80 -8.94 -28.30
N ILE A 961 12.56 -9.13 -27.88
CA ILE A 961 11.56 -9.90 -28.64
C ILE A 961 10.27 -9.08 -28.67
N GLY A 962 9.75 -8.82 -29.88
CA GLY A 962 8.47 -8.14 -30.02
C GLY A 962 8.09 -7.81 -31.46
N ASN A 963 6.89 -7.27 -31.64
CA ASN A 963 6.41 -6.88 -32.95
C ASN A 963 7.02 -5.52 -33.39
N ALA A 964 8.00 -5.56 -34.30
CA ALA A 964 8.72 -4.37 -34.74
C ALA A 964 7.80 -3.33 -35.41
N GLY A 965 6.91 -3.76 -36.31
CA GLY A 965 5.96 -2.89 -36.99
C GLY A 965 5.06 -2.10 -36.03
N ILE A 966 4.58 -2.71 -34.93
CA ILE A 966 3.79 -1.99 -33.93
C ILE A 966 4.69 -1.05 -33.11
N LEU A 967 5.83 -1.55 -32.61
CA LEU A 967 6.75 -0.76 -31.79
C LEU A 967 7.27 0.49 -32.52
N GLN A 968 7.48 0.41 -33.84
CA GLN A 968 7.94 1.53 -34.65
C GLN A 968 6.99 2.74 -34.65
N SER A 969 5.71 2.57 -34.29
CA SER A 969 4.76 3.67 -34.19
C SER A 969 5.03 4.64 -33.04
N HIS A 970 5.82 4.24 -32.04
CA HIS A 970 6.21 5.10 -30.93
C HIS A 970 7.65 5.63 -31.09
N PRO A 971 7.92 6.95 -30.94
CA PRO A 971 9.21 7.56 -31.26
C PRO A 971 10.43 6.92 -30.58
N VAL A 972 10.36 6.65 -29.28
CA VAL A 972 11.48 6.04 -28.52
C VAL A 972 11.81 4.63 -29.03
N TYR A 973 10.79 3.85 -29.38
CA TYR A 973 10.96 2.50 -29.90
C TYR A 973 11.41 2.50 -31.36
N ALA A 974 10.99 3.48 -32.16
CA ALA A 974 11.54 3.69 -33.50
C ALA A 974 13.05 3.96 -33.44
N THR A 975 13.51 4.76 -32.47
CA THR A 975 14.94 4.99 -32.22
C THR A 975 15.66 3.72 -31.77
N LEU A 976 15.04 2.91 -30.91
CA LEU A 976 15.56 1.60 -30.51
C LEU A 976 15.71 0.67 -31.72
N LEU A 977 14.67 0.52 -32.54
CA LEU A 977 14.71 -0.31 -33.75
C LEU A 977 15.74 0.19 -34.77
N HIS A 978 15.90 1.51 -34.89
CA HIS A 978 16.95 2.09 -35.72
C HIS A 978 18.35 1.72 -35.22
N HIS A 979 18.58 1.77 -33.90
CA HIS A 979 19.84 1.33 -33.29
C HIS A 979 20.13 -0.15 -33.54
N TYR A 980 19.10 -0.99 -33.55
CA TYR A 980 19.19 -2.43 -33.78
C TYR A 980 19.09 -2.85 -35.25
N ARG A 981 19.04 -1.92 -36.22
CA ARG A 981 18.76 -2.24 -37.64
C ARG A 981 19.65 -3.34 -38.21
N ASP A 982 20.94 -3.32 -37.91
CA ASP A 982 21.91 -4.31 -38.44
C ASP A 982 21.94 -5.61 -37.61
N ARG A 983 21.25 -5.64 -36.46
CA ARG A 983 21.12 -6.76 -35.53
C ARG A 983 19.66 -7.13 -35.27
N MET A 984 18.79 -6.81 -36.22
CA MET A 984 17.36 -7.14 -36.18
C MET A 984 17.12 -8.36 -37.07
N ILE A 985 16.52 -9.39 -36.49
CA ILE A 985 16.17 -10.64 -37.16
C ILE A 985 14.66 -10.70 -37.29
N GLU A 986 14.16 -10.73 -38.52
CA GLU A 986 12.75 -11.00 -38.79
C GLU A 986 12.52 -12.51 -38.80
N LEU A 987 11.67 -12.99 -37.90
CA LEU A 987 11.30 -14.39 -37.84
C LEU A 987 10.22 -14.67 -38.93
N GLU A 988 10.44 -15.61 -39.87
CA GLU A 988 9.46 -16.23 -40.82
C GLU A 988 8.96 -17.69 -40.52
N ALA A 989 7.64 -17.96 -40.54
CA ALA A 989 7.03 -19.22 -40.05
C ALA A 989 7.85 -20.52 -40.27
N GLY A 990 8.28 -21.16 -39.19
CA GLY A 990 9.05 -22.42 -39.21
C GLY A 990 10.59 -22.28 -39.15
N TYR A 991 11.09 -21.14 -38.65
CA TYR A 991 12.51 -20.87 -38.31
C TYR A 991 13.13 -21.90 -37.38
#